data_AF-A0A957VQK0-F1
#
_entry.id   AF-A0A957VQK0-F1
#
_cell.length_a   1.000
_cell.length_b   1.000
_cell.length_c   1.000
_cell.angle_alpha   90.00
_cell.angle_beta   90.00
_cell.angle_gamma   90.00
#
_symmetry.space_group_name_H-M   'P 1'
#
loop_
_entity.id
_entity.type
_entity.pdbx_description
1 polymer ?
#
loop_
_entity_poly.entity_id
_entity_poly.type
_entity_poly.pdbx_seq_one_letter_code
_entity_poly.pdbx_strand_id
1 'polypeptide(L)'
;MALVVFTVARPALAQSTTLHPTFPLLDADGANVLDSGAPLSTMQTCGNCHDTAFIAEHSFHADVGLAQFDAPGSRVDGRAWDSSGGLFGKWNPLTYRYLSPEGDDLIDLTTAAWLQTLGLRHVGGGPAVTSREGTPLLDLPLDPAAPTVETGIVDPATGELAPWDWHESGVVEMNCFLCHLPDPANDARMDALQAGDFGWANTATLLNTGIVTKTVDGFVWNRDAFTADGELAKEHITVQDPSNENCGQCHGVVHDGLDVPLVLDEVDLDTWSTLTTGQIFSPQRLADSGMNLADKDDLSRAWDIHAQRVVNCTDCHFSLNNPIYYEESPESRPEHLIFDARRMDIGDYLLQPLHQFAKGSSAQNTVAPELSGTMRRCESCHSIDATHDWLPYKDRHMETVSCESCHVPTLYAPAAEQVDWTVLTAAGEPRLILRGVDGDLAAVTTLIEGYSPILLPRTRVDGDPTLAPHNLVSSWFWVYGEPARPVRLADLRRVYLDGDSYRAEIVAQLDDNADGSLQDEELALTADADVAFIAGELTALGLEAPRIQAEVQPYSVSHNVTHGDWATKDCQACHGEDSRLAAPFQLASYIPGGILPSFVSDANTAAPEDFIVTDDGQLMVRPATNDAGLYVLGHDRVPWVDWLGAGIFLLTMAGVALHGGLRVLAAVRNPHPTPALEKVYMYTIYERLWH
;
A
#
# COMPACT_ATOMS: atom_id res chain seq x y z
N MET A 1 -28.48 -4.25 -33.58
CA MET A 1 -29.09 -3.09 -32.88
C MET A 1 -28.00 -2.50 -32.02
N ALA A 2 -27.42 -1.38 -32.42
CA ALA A 2 -26.39 -0.70 -31.66
C ALA A 2 -27.04 -0.04 -30.44
N LEU A 3 -26.68 -0.52 -29.25
CA LEU A 3 -27.11 0.08 -28.00
C LEU A 3 -26.16 1.27 -27.74
N VAL A 4 -26.66 2.47 -27.98
CA VAL A 4 -25.98 3.71 -27.57
C VAL A 4 -26.13 3.80 -26.06
N VAL A 5 -25.05 3.55 -25.32
CA VAL A 5 -24.97 3.81 -23.89
C VAL A 5 -24.77 5.32 -23.73
N PHE A 6 -25.80 6.01 -23.27
CA PHE A 6 -25.66 7.38 -22.77
C PHE A 6 -25.06 7.30 -21.37
N THR A 7 -23.82 7.74 -21.22
CA THR A 7 -23.24 8.11 -19.92
C THR A 7 -24.00 9.30 -19.38
N VAL A 8 -24.93 9.06 -18.47
CA VAL A 8 -25.56 10.12 -17.70
C VAL A 8 -24.63 10.41 -16.53
N ALA A 9 -23.81 11.45 -16.66
CA ALA A 9 -23.09 12.03 -15.53
C ALA A 9 -24.12 12.36 -14.43
N ARG A 10 -24.01 11.69 -13.29
CA ARG A 10 -24.84 12.00 -12.13
C ARG A 10 -24.27 13.23 -11.44
N PRO A 11 -25.11 14.18 -11.02
CA PRO A 11 -24.65 15.20 -10.11
C PRO A 11 -24.36 14.48 -8.78
N ALA A 12 -23.10 14.47 -8.36
CA ALA A 12 -22.78 14.27 -6.96
C ALA A 12 -23.66 15.24 -6.15
N LEU A 13 -24.14 14.81 -4.98
CA LEU A 13 -24.80 15.71 -4.04
C LEU A 13 -23.74 16.74 -3.61
N ALA A 14 -23.64 17.83 -4.37
CA ALA A 14 -22.71 18.90 -4.11
C ALA A 14 -22.93 19.37 -2.68
N GLN A 15 -21.89 19.26 -1.85
CA GLN A 15 -21.82 19.93 -0.57
C GLN A 15 -22.19 21.39 -0.83
N SER A 16 -23.08 21.97 -0.02
CA SER A 16 -23.45 23.37 -0.24
C SER A 16 -22.18 24.23 -0.18
N THR A 17 -21.82 24.83 -1.32
CA THR A 17 -20.60 25.63 -1.54
C THR A 17 -20.65 26.98 -0.82
N THR A 18 -21.27 27.02 0.36
CA THR A 18 -21.55 28.25 1.11
C THR A 18 -20.32 28.97 1.64
N LEU A 19 -19.12 28.39 1.52
CA LEU A 19 -17.86 28.96 2.02
C LEU A 19 -16.98 29.61 0.94
N HIS A 20 -17.02 29.17 -0.31
CA HIS A 20 -16.17 29.75 -1.37
C HIS A 20 -16.85 30.99 -1.99
N PRO A 21 -16.22 32.19 -1.94
CA PRO A 21 -16.67 33.35 -2.70
C PRO A 21 -16.40 33.13 -4.21
N THR A 22 -16.88 34.03 -5.06
CA THR A 22 -16.36 34.13 -6.43
C THR A 22 -14.89 34.58 -6.39
N PHE A 23 -14.07 34.09 -7.32
CA PHE A 23 -12.65 34.40 -7.40
C PHE A 23 -12.16 34.34 -8.86
N PRO A 24 -11.13 35.11 -9.23
CA PRO A 24 -10.53 35.02 -10.57
C PRO A 24 -9.66 33.76 -10.68
N LEU A 25 -9.58 33.20 -11.89
CA LEU A 25 -8.54 32.23 -12.24
C LEU A 25 -7.35 32.99 -12.82
N LEU A 26 -6.16 32.77 -12.26
CA LEU A 26 -4.95 33.52 -12.57
C LEU A 26 -3.86 32.61 -13.16
N ASP A 27 -3.05 33.15 -14.05
CA ASP A 27 -1.81 32.52 -14.52
C ASP A 27 -0.62 32.81 -13.57
N ALA A 28 0.56 32.31 -13.92
CA ALA A 28 1.78 32.44 -13.12
C ALA A 28 2.23 33.90 -12.90
N ASP A 29 1.88 34.82 -13.82
CA ASP A 29 2.17 36.25 -13.72
C ASP A 29 1.10 37.01 -12.91
N GLY A 30 0.06 36.30 -12.43
CA GLY A 30 -1.06 36.88 -11.71
C GLY A 30 -2.08 37.59 -12.62
N ALA A 31 -2.02 37.38 -13.93
CA ALA A 31 -3.01 37.89 -14.87
C ALA A 31 -4.19 36.94 -14.98
N ASN A 32 -5.37 37.48 -15.33
CA ASN A 32 -6.56 36.66 -15.51
C ASN A 32 -6.39 35.74 -16.73
N VAL A 33 -6.66 34.45 -16.57
CA VAL A 33 -6.50 33.44 -17.63
C VAL A 33 -7.38 33.71 -18.85
N LEU A 34 -8.50 34.43 -18.70
CA LEU A 34 -9.33 34.86 -19.83
C LEU A 34 -8.64 35.88 -20.75
N ASP A 35 -7.77 36.71 -20.17
CA ASP A 35 -7.08 37.78 -20.88
C ASP A 35 -5.75 37.29 -21.45
N SER A 36 -5.00 36.51 -20.67
CA SER A 36 -3.71 35.97 -21.10
C SER A 36 -3.85 34.76 -22.01
N GLY A 37 -4.87 33.92 -21.80
CA GLY A 37 -4.98 32.61 -22.43
C GLY A 37 -3.90 31.62 -21.97
N ALA A 38 -3.15 31.96 -20.92
CA ALA A 38 -2.05 31.17 -20.39
C ALA A 38 -2.57 30.02 -19.49
N PRO A 39 -1.70 29.07 -19.12
CA PRO A 39 -2.05 28.06 -18.13
C PRO A 39 -2.36 28.66 -16.77
N LEU A 40 -3.25 28.00 -16.05
CA LEU A 40 -3.62 28.32 -14.67
C LEU A 40 -2.45 28.11 -13.70
N SER A 41 -2.21 29.11 -12.84
CA SER A 41 -1.43 28.96 -11.61
C SER A 41 -2.38 28.72 -10.44
N THR A 42 -2.32 27.53 -9.85
CA THR A 42 -3.05 27.21 -8.60
C THR A 42 -2.48 28.01 -7.45
N MET A 43 -1.17 28.28 -7.46
CA MET A 43 -0.50 29.03 -6.41
C MET A 43 -0.95 30.49 -6.36
N GLN A 44 -1.13 31.15 -7.52
CA GLN A 44 -1.66 32.52 -7.60
C GLN A 44 -3.18 32.58 -7.41
N THR A 45 -3.91 31.66 -8.03
CA THR A 45 -5.39 31.62 -7.97
C THR A 45 -5.86 31.44 -6.54
N CYS A 46 -5.41 30.38 -5.87
CA CYS A 46 -5.79 30.07 -4.49
C CYS A 46 -5.03 30.96 -3.48
N GLY A 47 -3.86 31.49 -3.87
CA GLY A 47 -3.00 32.37 -3.06
C GLY A 47 -3.66 33.67 -2.60
N ASN A 48 -4.73 34.09 -3.27
CA ASN A 48 -5.49 35.28 -2.88
C ASN A 48 -6.31 35.09 -1.59
N CYS A 49 -6.58 33.85 -1.19
CA CYS A 49 -7.40 33.51 -0.02
C CYS A 49 -6.71 32.52 0.94
N HIS A 50 -5.75 31.74 0.42
CA HIS A 50 -5.01 30.72 1.14
C HIS A 50 -3.51 31.02 1.07
N ASP A 51 -2.75 30.68 2.11
CA ASP A 51 -1.29 30.73 2.07
C ASP A 51 -0.77 29.48 1.32
N THR A 52 -0.83 29.54 -0.01
CA THR A 52 -0.47 28.41 -0.88
C THR A 52 0.99 28.01 -0.72
N ALA A 53 1.89 28.97 -0.42
CA ALA A 53 3.29 28.69 -0.12
C ALA A 53 3.44 27.82 1.13
N PHE A 54 2.78 28.19 2.24
CA PHE A 54 2.74 27.39 3.45
C PHE A 54 2.17 25.98 3.18
N ILE A 55 1.05 25.90 2.45
CA ILE A 55 0.37 24.64 2.14
C ILE A 55 1.29 23.71 1.35
N ALA A 56 1.99 24.21 0.31
CA ALA A 56 2.89 23.41 -0.52
C ALA A 56 4.17 22.99 0.23
N GLU A 57 4.74 23.87 1.06
CA GLU A 57 5.92 23.56 1.88
C GLU A 57 5.60 22.51 2.96
N HIS A 58 4.36 22.49 3.45
CA HIS A 58 3.90 21.54 4.48
C HIS A 58 3.05 20.44 3.85
N SER A 59 3.58 19.76 2.84
CA SER A 59 2.93 18.65 2.16
C SER A 59 3.95 17.61 1.70
N PHE A 60 3.97 16.42 2.32
CA PHE A 60 4.77 15.31 1.79
C PHE A 60 4.26 14.85 0.41
N HIS A 61 2.98 15.07 0.08
CA HIS A 61 2.45 14.76 -1.24
C HIS A 61 3.07 15.64 -2.34
N ALA A 62 3.50 16.86 -1.99
CA ALA A 62 4.26 17.73 -2.89
C ALA A 62 5.76 17.42 -2.84
N ASP A 63 6.34 17.26 -1.64
CA ASP A 63 7.79 17.03 -1.47
C ASP A 63 8.27 15.68 -2.01
N VAL A 64 7.54 14.61 -1.69
CA VAL A 64 7.79 13.21 -2.05
C VAL A 64 9.25 12.75 -1.94
N GLY A 65 10.01 13.32 -1.01
CA GLY A 65 11.41 12.94 -0.72
C GLY A 65 12.46 13.93 -1.18
N LEU A 66 12.10 15.04 -1.85
CA LEU A 66 13.05 16.06 -2.29
C LEU A 66 13.81 16.68 -1.10
N ALA A 67 13.13 17.03 -0.01
CA ALA A 67 13.75 17.60 1.19
C ALA A 67 14.75 16.65 1.88
N GLN A 68 14.65 15.35 1.60
CA GLN A 68 15.55 14.31 2.11
C GLN A 68 16.50 13.78 1.04
N PHE A 69 16.62 14.47 -0.10
CA PHE A 69 17.44 14.03 -1.22
C PHE A 69 18.92 14.18 -0.89
N ASP A 70 19.69 13.13 -1.16
CA ASP A 70 21.11 13.04 -0.87
C ASP A 70 21.82 12.14 -1.90
N ALA A 71 23.14 11.99 -1.75
CA ALA A 71 23.94 11.12 -2.59
C ALA A 71 23.43 9.66 -2.57
N PRO A 72 23.43 8.96 -3.72
CA PRO A 72 23.00 7.57 -3.79
C PRO A 72 23.69 6.69 -2.75
N GLY A 73 22.91 5.90 -2.02
CA GLY A 73 23.42 4.97 -1.00
C GLY A 73 23.88 5.63 0.29
N SER A 74 23.66 6.92 0.51
CA SER A 74 23.97 7.58 1.79
C SER A 74 23.03 7.16 2.92
N ARG A 75 21.85 6.63 2.58
CA ARG A 75 20.84 6.18 3.54
C ARG A 75 21.26 4.87 4.19
N VAL A 76 21.22 4.84 5.52
CA VAL A 76 21.62 3.66 6.33
C VAL A 76 20.76 2.44 6.02
N ASP A 77 19.46 2.65 5.78
CA ASP A 77 18.47 1.57 5.68
C ASP A 77 17.97 1.36 4.24
N GLY A 78 18.45 2.16 3.28
CA GLY A 78 18.03 2.11 1.87
C GLY A 78 18.90 1.21 1.00
N ARG A 79 18.53 1.08 -0.28
CA ARG A 79 19.38 0.40 -1.27
C ARG A 79 20.64 1.22 -1.54
N ALA A 80 21.68 0.58 -2.06
CA ALA A 80 22.96 1.22 -2.37
C ALA A 80 22.87 2.36 -3.41
N TRP A 81 21.73 2.50 -4.08
CA TRP A 81 21.43 3.52 -5.08
C TRP A 81 20.28 4.45 -4.69
N ASP A 82 19.62 4.25 -3.54
CA ASP A 82 18.54 5.15 -3.12
C ASP A 82 19.12 6.51 -2.70
N SER A 83 18.53 7.58 -3.23
CA SER A 83 18.89 8.98 -2.92
C SER A 83 17.93 9.65 -1.95
N SER A 84 16.75 9.09 -1.70
CA SER A 84 15.81 9.59 -0.69
C SER A 84 14.92 8.46 -0.17
N GLY A 85 14.06 8.74 0.82
CA GLY A 85 13.05 7.80 1.30
C GLY A 85 11.70 7.87 0.56
N GLY A 86 11.50 8.90 -0.27
CA GLY A 86 10.25 9.16 -0.96
C GLY A 86 10.27 8.78 -2.44
N LEU A 87 9.13 8.90 -3.12
CA LEU A 87 8.97 8.55 -4.53
C LEU A 87 9.99 9.28 -5.45
N PHE A 88 10.42 10.48 -5.07
CA PHE A 88 11.52 11.18 -5.72
C PHE A 88 12.86 10.81 -5.08
N GLY A 89 13.49 9.74 -5.59
CA GLY A 89 14.83 9.29 -5.18
C GLY A 89 14.90 7.89 -4.58
N LYS A 90 13.77 7.31 -4.15
CA LYS A 90 13.69 5.88 -3.77
C LYS A 90 13.32 5.03 -4.99
N TRP A 91 14.16 4.06 -5.32
CA TRP A 91 13.87 3.09 -6.37
C TRP A 91 12.88 2.04 -5.87
N ASN A 92 11.98 1.61 -6.75
CA ASN A 92 10.99 0.57 -6.44
C ASN A 92 10.91 -0.45 -7.60
N PRO A 93 10.99 -1.76 -7.34
CA PRO A 93 10.90 -2.76 -8.39
C PRO A 93 9.54 -2.76 -9.09
N LEU A 94 8.46 -2.27 -8.50
CA LEU A 94 7.16 -2.20 -9.17
C LEU A 94 7.17 -1.18 -10.31
N THR A 95 7.82 -0.03 -10.12
CA THR A 95 7.94 0.97 -11.18
C THR A 95 9.14 0.71 -12.09
N TYR A 96 10.21 0.11 -11.54
CA TYR A 96 11.44 -0.23 -12.23
C TYR A 96 12.11 0.95 -12.94
N ARG A 97 11.96 2.15 -12.38
CA ARG A 97 12.58 3.37 -12.90
C ARG A 97 13.50 4.00 -11.88
N TYR A 98 14.72 4.28 -12.30
CA TYR A 98 15.78 4.85 -11.48
C TYR A 98 15.97 6.34 -11.78
N LEU A 99 15.79 7.17 -10.75
CA LEU A 99 16.11 8.60 -10.82
C LEU A 99 17.63 8.76 -10.76
N SER A 100 18.24 8.96 -11.92
CA SER A 100 19.69 8.98 -12.04
C SER A 100 20.29 10.20 -11.34
N PRO A 101 21.37 10.04 -10.56
CA PRO A 101 22.10 11.14 -9.93
C PRO A 101 22.83 11.98 -10.99
N GLU A 102 23.19 13.20 -10.62
CA GLU A 102 24.03 14.05 -11.48
C GLU A 102 25.38 13.38 -11.74
N GLY A 103 25.82 13.40 -13.00
CA GLY A 103 27.08 12.77 -13.43
C GLY A 103 27.02 11.25 -13.63
N ASP A 104 25.84 10.63 -13.63
CA ASP A 104 25.71 9.23 -14.03
C ASP A 104 25.95 9.06 -15.55
N ASP A 105 26.84 8.13 -15.92
CA ASP A 105 27.11 7.78 -17.32
C ASP A 105 25.91 7.12 -18.01
N LEU A 106 25.02 6.48 -17.24
CA LEU A 106 23.85 5.75 -17.74
C LEU A 106 22.58 6.29 -17.11
N ILE A 107 22.05 7.37 -17.70
CA ILE A 107 20.82 8.02 -17.24
C ILE A 107 19.60 7.16 -17.59
N ASP A 108 18.70 6.94 -16.63
CA ASP A 108 17.36 6.37 -16.81
C ASP A 108 16.29 7.47 -16.72
N LEU A 109 16.08 8.04 -15.54
CA LEU A 109 15.21 9.20 -15.34
C LEU A 109 16.00 10.46 -14.99
N THR A 110 15.74 11.52 -15.74
CA THR A 110 15.95 12.92 -15.34
C THR A 110 14.75 13.43 -14.55
N THR A 111 14.80 14.65 -13.99
CA THR A 111 13.67 15.26 -13.29
C THR A 111 12.45 15.41 -14.22
N ALA A 112 12.64 15.86 -15.46
CA ALA A 112 11.57 15.94 -16.45
C ALA A 112 10.97 14.56 -16.76
N ALA A 113 11.81 13.55 -17.03
CA ALA A 113 11.34 12.20 -17.30
C ALA A 113 10.61 11.57 -16.10
N TRP A 114 11.02 11.91 -14.87
CA TRP A 114 10.34 11.49 -13.65
C TRP A 114 8.93 12.06 -13.59
N LEU A 115 8.72 13.32 -13.95
CA LEU A 115 7.37 13.91 -14.04
C LEU A 115 6.51 13.23 -15.11
N GLN A 116 7.07 12.95 -16.27
CA GLN A 116 6.34 12.25 -17.35
C GLN A 116 5.93 10.82 -16.95
N THR A 117 6.74 10.15 -16.13
CA THR A 117 6.54 8.73 -15.80
C THR A 117 5.83 8.50 -14.46
N LEU A 118 6.24 9.21 -13.42
CA LEU A 118 5.79 9.01 -12.03
C LEU A 118 4.93 10.17 -11.52
N GLY A 119 4.79 11.25 -12.29
CA GLY A 119 3.96 12.41 -11.95
C GLY A 119 2.47 12.08 -11.81
N LEU A 120 2.00 10.96 -12.37
CA LEU A 120 0.63 10.48 -12.16
C LEU A 120 0.31 10.23 -10.67
N ARG A 121 1.32 9.91 -9.85
CA ARG A 121 1.20 9.70 -8.39
C ARG A 121 1.58 10.90 -7.54
N HIS A 122 1.86 12.03 -8.19
CA HIS A 122 2.33 13.24 -7.54
C HIS A 122 1.33 14.37 -7.74
N VAL A 123 1.13 15.21 -6.72
CA VAL A 123 0.14 16.29 -6.77
C VAL A 123 0.70 17.60 -7.35
N GLY A 124 1.97 17.63 -7.79
CA GLY A 124 2.69 18.86 -8.14
C GLY A 124 3.35 19.53 -6.93
N GLY A 125 4.17 20.56 -7.18
CA GLY A 125 5.05 21.17 -6.17
C GLY A 125 6.36 20.37 -5.97
N GLY A 126 7.12 20.67 -4.92
CA GLY A 126 8.38 19.99 -4.60
C GLY A 126 9.30 19.81 -5.82
N PRO A 127 9.65 18.57 -6.23
CA PRO A 127 10.53 18.30 -7.36
C PRO A 127 9.96 18.70 -8.72
N ALA A 128 8.68 19.05 -8.80
CA ALA A 128 8.05 19.54 -10.03
C ALA A 128 8.18 21.05 -10.24
N VAL A 129 8.73 21.78 -9.25
CA VAL A 129 8.99 23.24 -9.33
C VAL A 129 10.39 23.63 -8.85
N THR A 130 11.08 22.73 -8.13
CA THR A 130 12.39 22.98 -7.50
C THR A 130 13.36 21.84 -7.83
N SER A 131 14.61 22.19 -8.15
CA SER A 131 15.70 21.24 -8.40
C SER A 131 16.15 20.53 -7.11
N ARG A 132 16.96 19.46 -7.26
CA ARG A 132 17.61 18.74 -6.16
C ARG A 132 18.45 19.64 -5.24
N GLU A 133 18.98 20.74 -5.76
CA GLU A 133 19.79 21.72 -5.01
C GLU A 133 18.97 22.88 -4.45
N GLY A 134 17.64 22.86 -4.60
CA GLY A 134 16.74 23.89 -4.05
C GLY A 134 16.57 25.12 -4.94
N THR A 135 16.96 25.06 -6.22
CA THR A 135 16.76 26.19 -7.16
C THR A 135 15.45 26.01 -7.91
N PRO A 136 14.61 27.05 -8.10
CA PRO A 136 13.43 26.93 -8.96
C PRO A 136 13.81 26.43 -10.36
N LEU A 137 13.04 25.49 -10.91
CA LEU A 137 13.37 24.87 -12.20
C LEU A 137 13.42 25.88 -13.35
N LEU A 138 12.56 26.90 -13.30
CA LEU A 138 12.54 28.03 -14.24
C LEU A 138 13.77 28.94 -14.15
N ASP A 139 14.55 28.87 -13.07
CA ASP A 139 15.76 29.67 -12.87
C ASP A 139 17.04 28.90 -13.26
N LEU A 140 16.91 27.64 -13.67
CA LEU A 140 18.05 26.81 -14.04
C LEU A 140 18.65 27.27 -15.39
N PRO A 141 19.98 27.42 -15.47
CA PRO A 141 20.63 27.73 -16.74
C PRO A 141 20.56 26.53 -17.69
N LEU A 142 20.03 26.72 -18.89
CA LEU A 142 20.06 25.73 -19.95
C LEU A 142 21.33 25.91 -20.82
N ASP A 143 22.20 24.89 -20.82
CA ASP A 143 23.26 24.74 -21.84
C ASP A 143 22.90 23.56 -22.76
N PRO A 144 22.38 23.82 -23.97
CA PRO A 144 22.00 22.77 -24.91
C PRO A 144 23.14 21.83 -25.32
N ALA A 145 24.40 22.23 -25.13
CA ALA A 145 25.56 21.39 -25.43
C ALA A 145 25.97 20.47 -24.27
N ALA A 146 25.44 20.71 -23.07
CA ALA A 146 25.76 19.96 -21.86
C ALA A 146 24.54 19.92 -20.90
N PRO A 147 23.42 19.28 -21.31
CA PRO A 147 22.26 19.13 -20.45
C PRO A 147 22.60 18.32 -19.20
N THR A 148 21.97 18.66 -18.07
CA THR A 148 22.12 17.95 -16.79
C THR A 148 20.93 17.04 -16.52
N VAL A 149 20.90 16.33 -15.39
CA VAL A 149 19.70 15.56 -14.99
C VAL A 149 18.49 16.44 -14.62
N GLU A 150 18.71 17.75 -14.47
CA GLU A 150 17.67 18.75 -14.19
C GLU A 150 17.24 19.50 -15.46
N THR A 151 18.10 19.60 -16.47
CA THR A 151 17.86 20.36 -17.71
C THR A 151 17.93 19.49 -18.97
N GLY A 152 17.74 18.19 -18.79
CA GLY A 152 17.83 17.21 -19.86
C GLY A 152 16.74 16.14 -19.77
N ILE A 153 16.61 15.38 -20.86
CA ILE A 153 15.77 14.20 -20.98
C ILE A 153 16.42 13.20 -21.92
N VAL A 154 16.32 11.90 -21.62
CA VAL A 154 16.85 10.87 -22.49
C VAL A 154 15.93 10.70 -23.69
N ASP A 155 16.45 10.88 -24.90
CA ASP A 155 15.71 10.60 -26.13
C ASP A 155 15.54 9.07 -26.27
N PRO A 156 14.30 8.56 -26.33
CA PRO A 156 14.05 7.12 -26.36
C PRO A 156 14.55 6.43 -27.64
N ALA A 157 14.73 7.16 -28.75
CA ALA A 157 15.19 6.61 -30.01
C ALA A 157 16.72 6.55 -30.10
N THR A 158 17.43 7.54 -29.55
CA THR A 158 18.90 7.60 -29.60
C THR A 158 19.57 7.10 -28.33
N GLY A 159 18.89 7.19 -27.18
CA GLY A 159 19.45 6.97 -25.85
C GLY A 159 20.37 8.10 -25.38
N GLU A 160 20.48 9.19 -26.15
CA GLU A 160 21.29 10.36 -25.79
C GLU A 160 20.49 11.35 -24.93
N LEU A 161 21.19 12.11 -24.10
CA LEU A 161 20.58 13.15 -23.28
C LEU A 161 20.35 14.41 -24.13
N ALA A 162 19.09 14.72 -24.41
CA ALA A 162 18.65 15.93 -25.10
C ALA A 162 18.35 17.05 -24.08
N PRO A 163 18.50 18.33 -24.45
CA PRO A 163 18.13 19.44 -23.59
C PRO A 163 16.63 19.53 -23.32
N TRP A 164 16.26 19.91 -22.11
CA TRP A 164 14.90 20.17 -21.66
C TRP A 164 14.78 21.63 -21.20
N ASP A 165 13.88 22.39 -21.82
CA ASP A 165 13.61 23.79 -21.45
C ASP A 165 12.36 23.90 -20.56
N TRP A 166 12.55 24.30 -19.31
CA TRP A 166 11.47 24.53 -18.35
C TRP A 166 10.61 25.75 -18.71
N HIS A 167 11.11 26.71 -19.49
CA HIS A 167 10.30 27.82 -19.97
C HIS A 167 9.33 27.40 -21.08
N GLU A 168 9.65 26.36 -21.85
CA GLU A 168 8.75 25.83 -22.89
C GLU A 168 7.70 24.88 -22.29
N SER A 169 8.14 23.94 -21.44
CA SER A 169 7.26 22.97 -20.79
C SER A 169 6.42 23.55 -19.65
N GLY A 170 6.93 24.57 -18.97
CA GLY A 170 6.41 25.03 -17.69
C GLY A 170 6.75 24.07 -16.55
N VAL A 171 6.17 24.32 -15.38
CA VAL A 171 6.34 23.51 -14.16
C VAL A 171 4.98 23.04 -13.65
N VAL A 172 4.96 22.00 -12.82
CA VAL A 172 3.71 21.49 -12.22
C VAL A 172 3.58 22.03 -10.80
N GLU A 173 2.87 23.14 -10.64
CA GLU A 173 2.50 23.65 -9.32
C GLU A 173 1.61 22.66 -8.55
N MET A 174 1.55 22.76 -7.22
CA MET A 174 0.67 21.90 -6.43
C MET A 174 -0.79 22.07 -6.86
N ASN A 175 -1.40 20.97 -7.29
CA ASN A 175 -2.70 20.95 -7.92
C ASN A 175 -3.81 20.71 -6.90
N CYS A 176 -4.34 21.82 -6.36
CA CYS A 176 -5.44 21.78 -5.40
C CYS A 176 -6.70 21.09 -5.95
N PHE A 177 -6.92 21.10 -7.26
CA PHE A 177 -8.13 20.60 -7.89
C PHE A 177 -8.25 19.07 -7.90
N LEU A 178 -7.14 18.34 -7.76
CA LEU A 178 -7.17 16.88 -7.62
C LEU A 178 -8.00 16.43 -6.43
N CYS A 179 -7.88 17.16 -5.32
CA CYS A 179 -8.54 16.84 -4.05
C CYS A 179 -9.81 17.65 -3.83
N HIS A 180 -9.88 18.87 -4.37
CA HIS A 180 -10.97 19.79 -4.09
C HIS A 180 -12.02 19.90 -5.18
N LEU A 181 -11.96 19.11 -6.26
CA LEU A 181 -13.06 19.00 -7.23
C LEU A 181 -13.82 17.69 -7.08
N PRO A 182 -15.14 17.68 -7.34
CA PRO A 182 -15.94 16.45 -7.33
C PRO A 182 -15.60 15.50 -8.49
N ASP A 183 -15.17 16.03 -9.62
CA ASP A 183 -14.85 15.25 -10.83
C ASP A 183 -13.65 15.91 -11.55
N PRO A 184 -12.42 15.79 -11.01
CA PRO A 184 -11.23 16.28 -11.69
C PRO A 184 -10.91 15.40 -12.89
N ALA A 185 -10.59 16.01 -14.03
CA ALA A 185 -10.19 15.29 -15.24
C ALA A 185 -8.74 14.81 -15.13
N ASN A 186 -8.48 13.84 -14.25
CA ASN A 186 -7.13 13.35 -13.96
C ASN A 186 -6.47 12.69 -15.17
N ASP A 187 -7.21 11.96 -16.01
CA ASP A 187 -6.70 11.39 -17.26
C ASP A 187 -6.07 12.46 -18.16
N ALA A 188 -6.75 13.60 -18.30
CA ALA A 188 -6.22 14.69 -19.11
C ALA A 188 -5.02 15.41 -18.45
N ARG A 189 -4.94 15.40 -17.12
CA ARG A 189 -3.72 15.83 -16.41
C ARG A 189 -2.58 14.86 -16.70
N MET A 190 -2.82 13.56 -16.64
CA MET A 190 -1.81 12.53 -16.94
C MET A 190 -1.33 12.63 -18.39
N ASP A 191 -2.23 12.85 -19.36
CA ASP A 191 -1.86 13.12 -20.76
C ASP A 191 -0.91 14.32 -20.86
N ALA A 192 -1.20 15.42 -20.16
CA ALA A 192 -0.37 16.62 -20.18
C ALA A 192 1.01 16.36 -19.56
N LEU A 193 1.06 15.61 -18.45
CA LEU A 193 2.32 15.21 -17.82
C LEU A 193 3.15 14.35 -18.77
N GLN A 194 2.57 13.31 -19.37
CA GLN A 194 3.26 12.41 -20.30
C GLN A 194 3.73 13.12 -21.56
N ALA A 195 2.97 14.11 -22.04
CA ALA A 195 3.36 14.96 -23.17
C ALA A 195 4.48 15.94 -22.83
N GLY A 196 4.76 16.19 -21.54
CA GLY A 196 5.70 17.22 -21.11
C GLY A 196 5.13 18.63 -21.08
N ASP A 197 3.82 18.78 -21.26
CA ASP A 197 3.09 20.05 -21.18
C ASP A 197 2.79 20.42 -19.72
N PHE A 198 3.83 20.45 -18.88
CA PHE A 198 3.74 20.54 -17.42
C PHE A 198 2.94 21.75 -16.92
N GLY A 199 3.14 22.93 -17.52
CA GLY A 199 2.40 24.14 -17.16
C GLY A 199 0.89 23.99 -17.36
N TRP A 200 0.45 23.15 -18.30
CA TRP A 200 -0.97 22.91 -18.59
C TRP A 200 -1.61 21.82 -17.72
N ALA A 201 -0.85 21.04 -16.96
CA ALA A 201 -1.37 19.90 -16.20
C ALA A 201 -2.49 20.31 -15.22
N ASN A 202 -2.32 21.41 -14.48
CA ASN A 202 -3.33 21.89 -13.54
C ASN A 202 -4.59 22.40 -14.25
N THR A 203 -4.41 23.02 -15.43
CA THR A 203 -5.53 23.45 -16.27
C THR A 203 -6.30 22.26 -16.83
N ALA A 204 -5.60 21.20 -17.26
CA ALA A 204 -6.21 20.01 -17.82
C ALA A 204 -7.16 19.32 -16.83
N THR A 205 -6.86 19.43 -15.53
CA THR A 205 -7.70 18.90 -14.43
C THR A 205 -9.12 19.52 -14.44
N LEU A 206 -9.29 20.72 -15.01
CA LEU A 206 -10.57 21.43 -15.08
C LEU A 206 -11.48 20.98 -16.25
N LEU A 207 -11.08 20.05 -17.12
CA LEU A 207 -11.83 19.76 -18.35
C LEU A 207 -13.28 19.28 -18.10
N ASN A 208 -13.54 18.57 -17.02
CA ASN A 208 -14.88 18.08 -16.68
C ASN A 208 -15.78 19.18 -16.08
N THR A 209 -15.25 20.36 -15.78
CA THR A 209 -15.98 21.46 -15.11
C THR A 209 -16.73 22.39 -16.07
N GLY A 210 -16.42 22.32 -17.37
CA GLY A 210 -16.90 23.28 -18.38
C GLY A 210 -16.25 24.66 -18.33
N ILE A 211 -15.24 24.88 -17.47
CA ILE A 211 -14.46 26.13 -17.37
C ILE A 211 -13.44 26.25 -18.52
N VAL A 212 -12.93 25.10 -18.99
CA VAL A 212 -11.95 25.02 -20.07
C VAL A 212 -12.34 23.91 -21.03
N THR A 213 -11.96 24.04 -22.30
CA THR A 213 -12.15 23.02 -23.33
C THR A 213 -10.82 22.72 -24.02
N LYS A 214 -10.56 21.45 -24.36
CA LYS A 214 -9.39 21.05 -25.14
C LYS A 214 -9.73 21.11 -26.64
N THR A 215 -8.92 21.81 -27.42
CA THR A 215 -9.01 21.90 -28.88
C THR A 215 -7.75 21.34 -29.53
N VAL A 216 -7.71 21.30 -30.86
CA VAL A 216 -6.50 20.88 -31.60
C VAL A 216 -5.31 21.82 -31.38
N ASP A 217 -5.58 23.10 -31.08
CA ASP A 217 -4.56 24.14 -30.89
C ASP A 217 -4.22 24.34 -29.40
N GLY A 218 -4.73 23.50 -28.50
CA GLY A 218 -4.54 23.59 -27.05
C GLY A 218 -5.81 23.89 -26.26
N PHE A 219 -5.66 24.37 -25.02
CA PHE A 219 -6.77 24.66 -24.12
C PHE A 219 -7.38 26.04 -24.39
N VAL A 220 -8.70 26.12 -24.37
CA VAL A 220 -9.47 27.35 -24.57
C VAL A 220 -10.40 27.57 -23.38
N TRP A 221 -10.25 28.71 -22.72
CA TRP A 221 -11.07 29.13 -21.59
C TRP A 221 -12.49 29.48 -22.03
N ASN A 222 -13.49 28.95 -21.32
CA ASN A 222 -14.89 29.23 -21.56
C ASN A 222 -15.28 30.55 -20.91
N ARG A 223 -15.43 31.62 -21.71
CA ARG A 223 -15.84 32.95 -21.22
C ARG A 223 -17.18 32.96 -20.50
N ASP A 224 -18.11 32.07 -20.85
CA ASP A 224 -19.43 32.01 -20.21
C ASP A 224 -19.35 31.46 -18.78
N ALA A 225 -18.24 30.84 -18.40
CA ALA A 225 -18.01 30.37 -17.03
C ALA A 225 -17.60 31.49 -16.06
N PHE A 226 -17.42 32.72 -16.55
CA PHE A 226 -16.94 33.85 -15.77
C PHE A 226 -17.93 35.01 -15.75
N THR A 227 -17.86 35.82 -14.70
CA THR A 227 -18.62 37.06 -14.54
C THR A 227 -18.01 38.18 -15.38
N ALA A 228 -18.72 39.31 -15.48
CA ALA A 228 -18.23 40.50 -16.17
C ALA A 228 -16.96 41.10 -15.52
N ASP A 229 -16.72 40.79 -14.24
CA ASP A 229 -15.53 41.23 -13.49
C ASP A 229 -14.35 40.25 -13.65
N GLY A 230 -14.51 39.19 -14.47
CA GLY A 230 -13.47 38.19 -14.73
C GLY A 230 -13.34 37.12 -13.64
N GLU A 231 -14.27 37.07 -12.68
CA GLU A 231 -14.30 36.03 -11.64
C GLU A 231 -15.06 34.80 -12.12
N LEU A 232 -14.75 33.62 -11.58
CA LEU A 232 -15.51 32.40 -11.84
C LEU A 232 -16.96 32.57 -11.38
N ALA A 233 -17.92 32.28 -12.26
CA ALA A 233 -19.34 32.39 -11.96
C ALA A 233 -19.74 31.33 -10.92
N LYS A 234 -20.72 31.67 -10.06
CA LYS A 234 -21.06 30.89 -8.87
C LYS A 234 -21.46 29.45 -9.17
N GLU A 235 -22.12 29.23 -10.30
CA GLU A 235 -22.52 27.92 -10.82
C GLU A 235 -21.34 27.00 -11.19
N HIS A 236 -20.16 27.57 -11.46
CA HIS A 236 -18.94 26.82 -11.79
C HIS A 236 -18.02 26.62 -10.58
N ILE A 237 -18.31 27.25 -9.44
CA ILE A 237 -17.58 27.04 -8.18
C ILE A 237 -18.05 25.73 -7.56
N THR A 238 -17.31 24.67 -7.82
CA THR A 238 -17.59 23.30 -7.35
C THR A 238 -16.61 22.81 -6.30
N VAL A 239 -15.72 23.70 -5.82
CA VAL A 239 -14.69 23.37 -4.83
C VAL A 239 -15.32 22.79 -3.56
N GLN A 240 -14.84 21.63 -3.12
CA GLN A 240 -15.37 20.83 -2.01
C GLN A 240 -14.29 20.30 -1.07
N ASP A 241 -14.71 19.66 0.03
CA ASP A 241 -13.81 18.83 0.84
C ASP A 241 -13.41 17.56 0.05
N PRO A 242 -12.21 16.98 0.28
CA PRO A 242 -11.79 15.79 -0.44
C PRO A 242 -12.67 14.56 -0.16
N SER A 243 -13.10 13.91 -1.24
CA SER A 243 -13.84 12.64 -1.21
C SER A 243 -12.91 11.42 -1.23
N ASN A 244 -13.46 10.23 -1.01
CA ASN A 244 -12.68 8.98 -1.11
C ASN A 244 -12.18 8.78 -2.54
N GLU A 245 -12.99 9.09 -3.54
CA GLU A 245 -12.65 8.97 -4.96
C GLU A 245 -11.51 9.91 -5.34
N ASN A 246 -11.39 11.07 -4.70
CA ASN A 246 -10.21 11.93 -4.87
C ASN A 246 -8.92 11.23 -4.43
N CYS A 247 -8.94 10.54 -3.28
CA CYS A 247 -7.80 9.75 -2.82
C CYS A 247 -7.54 8.52 -3.72
N GLY A 248 -8.61 7.92 -4.27
CA GLY A 248 -8.55 6.75 -5.14
C GLY A 248 -7.81 6.98 -6.47
N GLN A 249 -7.71 8.22 -6.94
CA GLN A 249 -6.99 8.57 -8.19
C GLN A 249 -5.51 8.18 -8.19
N CYS A 250 -4.87 8.06 -7.02
CA CYS A 250 -3.45 7.72 -6.91
C CYS A 250 -3.17 6.52 -6.00
N HIS A 251 -4.05 6.26 -5.01
CA HIS A 251 -3.77 5.26 -3.97
C HIS A 251 -4.26 3.86 -4.32
N GLY A 252 -5.41 3.69 -4.97
CA GLY A 252 -5.98 2.36 -5.25
C GLY A 252 -7.48 2.43 -5.47
N VAL A 253 -8.10 1.26 -5.63
CA VAL A 253 -9.51 1.18 -6.01
C VAL A 253 -10.39 1.68 -4.86
N VAL A 254 -11.09 2.78 -5.14
CA VAL A 254 -12.18 3.32 -4.34
C VAL A 254 -13.43 3.27 -5.20
N HIS A 255 -14.52 2.75 -4.64
CA HIS A 255 -15.77 2.59 -5.39
C HIS A 255 -16.98 2.77 -4.49
N ASP A 256 -17.49 4.00 -4.37
CA ASP A 256 -18.66 4.29 -3.52
C ASP A 256 -20.01 4.06 -4.25
N GLY A 257 -19.99 3.81 -5.57
CA GLY A 257 -21.17 3.59 -6.40
C GLY A 257 -21.86 2.24 -6.15
N LEU A 258 -23.06 2.25 -5.56
CA LEU A 258 -23.80 1.00 -5.30
C LEU A 258 -24.61 0.49 -6.50
N ASP A 259 -24.84 1.31 -7.52
CA ASP A 259 -25.66 0.95 -8.68
C ASP A 259 -24.86 0.40 -9.86
N VAL A 260 -23.54 0.54 -9.82
CA VAL A 260 -22.62 -0.07 -10.78
C VAL A 260 -21.85 -1.17 -10.04
N PRO A 261 -21.91 -2.43 -10.50
CA PRO A 261 -21.11 -3.51 -9.93
C PRO A 261 -19.62 -3.20 -10.08
N LEU A 262 -18.85 -3.32 -8.98
CA LEU A 262 -17.40 -3.18 -9.00
C LEU A 262 -16.79 -4.31 -9.81
N VAL A 263 -15.96 -3.97 -10.79
CA VAL A 263 -15.18 -4.92 -11.61
C VAL A 263 -13.73 -4.46 -11.61
N LEU A 264 -12.80 -5.40 -11.46
CA LEU A 264 -11.39 -5.22 -11.75
C LEU A 264 -11.07 -6.08 -12.97
N ASP A 265 -10.82 -5.43 -14.10
CA ASP A 265 -10.39 -6.12 -15.32
C ASP A 265 -8.86 -6.31 -15.31
N GLU A 266 -8.14 -5.47 -14.56
CA GLU A 266 -6.70 -5.54 -14.35
C GLU A 266 -6.33 -5.03 -12.96
N VAL A 267 -5.14 -5.40 -12.50
CA VAL A 267 -4.53 -4.88 -11.27
C VAL A 267 -3.12 -4.46 -11.62
N ASP A 268 -2.87 -3.16 -11.55
CA ASP A 268 -1.74 -2.52 -12.18
C ASP A 268 -1.13 -1.43 -11.29
N LEU A 269 -0.19 -0.68 -11.86
CA LEU A 269 0.43 0.42 -11.15
C LEU A 269 -0.60 1.50 -10.77
N ASP A 270 -1.56 1.86 -11.62
CA ASP A 270 -2.48 2.95 -11.33
C ASP A 270 -3.31 2.69 -10.06
N THR A 271 -3.51 1.42 -9.71
CA THR A 271 -4.21 0.97 -8.51
C THR A 271 -3.28 0.48 -7.37
N TRP A 272 -2.24 1.26 -7.03
CA TRP A 272 -1.12 0.86 -6.14
C TRP A 272 -1.45 0.00 -4.91
N SER A 273 -2.36 0.45 -4.04
CA SER A 273 -2.70 -0.30 -2.83
C SER A 273 -3.46 -1.59 -3.18
N THR A 274 -4.33 -1.57 -4.17
CA THR A 274 -4.98 -2.79 -4.68
C THR A 274 -3.95 -3.75 -5.27
N LEU A 275 -3.00 -3.28 -6.10
CA LEU A 275 -1.89 -4.11 -6.59
C LEU A 275 -1.05 -4.69 -5.46
N THR A 276 -0.66 -3.87 -4.49
CA THR A 276 0.29 -4.32 -3.47
C THR A 276 -0.33 -5.14 -2.36
N THR A 277 -1.66 -5.09 -2.17
CA THR A 277 -2.32 -5.68 -1.00
C THR A 277 -3.74 -6.22 -1.21
N GLY A 278 -4.34 -6.08 -2.39
CA GLY A 278 -5.74 -6.47 -2.63
C GLY A 278 -6.77 -5.66 -1.83
N GLN A 279 -6.40 -4.51 -1.29
CA GLN A 279 -7.31 -3.61 -0.58
C GLN A 279 -8.21 -2.86 -1.58
N ILE A 280 -9.51 -2.77 -1.27
CA ILE A 280 -10.53 -2.05 -2.04
C ILE A 280 -11.42 -1.29 -1.06
N PHE A 281 -11.44 0.04 -1.13
CA PHE A 281 -12.32 0.82 -0.28
C PHE A 281 -13.70 0.98 -0.95
N SER A 282 -14.67 0.16 -0.52
CA SER A 282 -16.02 0.21 -1.10
C SER A 282 -17.11 -0.22 -0.11
N PRO A 283 -18.27 0.49 -0.06
CA PRO A 283 -19.44 0.07 0.68
C PRO A 283 -20.21 -1.08 0.01
N GLN A 284 -19.91 -1.41 -1.24
CA GLN A 284 -20.60 -2.45 -1.99
C GLN A 284 -20.33 -3.82 -1.37
N ARG A 285 -21.34 -4.70 -1.40
CA ARG A 285 -21.17 -6.09 -0.95
C ARG A 285 -20.34 -6.86 -1.96
N LEU A 286 -19.50 -7.77 -1.46
CA LEU A 286 -18.73 -8.69 -2.30
C LEU A 286 -19.64 -9.46 -3.27
N ALA A 287 -20.77 -9.99 -2.76
CA ALA A 287 -21.79 -10.68 -3.56
C ALA A 287 -22.43 -9.82 -4.67
N ASP A 288 -22.48 -8.50 -4.48
CA ASP A 288 -23.11 -7.56 -5.42
C ASP A 288 -22.10 -7.01 -6.46
N SER A 289 -20.80 -7.30 -6.31
CA SER A 289 -19.77 -6.90 -7.27
C SER A 289 -19.93 -7.62 -8.61
N GLY A 290 -19.26 -7.14 -9.66
CA GLY A 290 -19.16 -7.84 -10.94
C GLY A 290 -18.06 -8.92 -10.96
N MET A 291 -17.25 -9.01 -9.91
CA MET A 291 -16.11 -9.94 -9.77
C MET A 291 -16.55 -11.40 -9.73
N ASN A 292 -15.79 -12.31 -10.35
CA ASN A 292 -16.03 -13.76 -10.30
C ASN A 292 -15.37 -14.39 -9.05
N LEU A 293 -15.92 -14.06 -7.87
CA LEU A 293 -15.39 -14.52 -6.57
C LEU A 293 -15.76 -15.97 -6.27
N ALA A 294 -14.85 -16.72 -5.64
CA ALA A 294 -15.18 -18.00 -5.02
C ALA A 294 -16.24 -17.83 -3.93
N ASP A 295 -17.21 -18.75 -3.89
CA ASP A 295 -18.32 -18.77 -2.93
C ASP A 295 -19.10 -17.44 -2.84
N LYS A 296 -19.16 -16.68 -3.95
CA LYS A 296 -19.70 -15.31 -4.02
C LYS A 296 -21.08 -15.14 -3.39
N ASP A 297 -21.97 -16.11 -3.58
CA ASP A 297 -23.35 -16.06 -3.05
C ASP A 297 -23.39 -15.98 -1.51
N ASP A 298 -22.35 -16.47 -0.83
CA ASP A 298 -22.24 -16.43 0.64
C ASP A 298 -21.57 -15.13 1.14
N LEU A 299 -20.90 -14.35 0.27
CA LEU A 299 -20.13 -13.16 0.61
C LEU A 299 -21.00 -11.90 0.81
N SER A 300 -21.86 -11.93 1.83
CA SER A 300 -22.85 -10.87 2.09
C SER A 300 -22.30 -9.59 2.76
N ARG A 301 -21.02 -9.54 3.12
CA ARG A 301 -20.37 -8.36 3.70
C ARG A 301 -19.92 -7.35 2.63
N ALA A 302 -19.73 -6.09 3.06
CA ALA A 302 -19.06 -5.08 2.23
C ALA A 302 -17.58 -5.42 1.99
N TRP A 303 -16.97 -4.84 0.97
CA TRP A 303 -15.51 -4.83 0.80
C TRP A 303 -14.84 -4.25 2.04
N ASP A 304 -15.26 -3.05 2.47
CA ASP A 304 -14.84 -2.40 3.71
C ASP A 304 -16.05 -1.88 4.52
N ILE A 305 -16.10 -2.23 5.81
CA ILE A 305 -17.18 -1.80 6.71
C ILE A 305 -17.16 -0.29 6.96
N HIS A 306 -16.00 0.36 6.97
CA HIS A 306 -15.87 1.79 7.19
C HIS A 306 -16.50 2.57 6.04
N ALA A 307 -16.23 2.16 4.80
CA ALA A 307 -16.89 2.70 3.62
C ALA A 307 -18.42 2.51 3.70
N GLN A 308 -18.90 1.31 4.07
CA GLN A 308 -20.34 1.05 4.29
C GLN A 308 -20.96 1.95 5.38
N ARG A 309 -20.18 2.36 6.37
CA ARG A 309 -20.60 3.25 7.46
C ARG A 309 -20.33 4.72 7.18
N VAL A 310 -19.93 5.07 5.95
CA VAL A 310 -19.70 6.44 5.48
C VAL A 310 -18.59 7.13 6.30
N VAL A 311 -17.58 6.36 6.69
CA VAL A 311 -16.31 6.90 7.18
C VAL A 311 -15.46 7.18 5.95
N ASN A 312 -14.98 8.42 5.80
CA ASN A 312 -14.17 8.82 4.65
C ASN A 312 -12.68 8.67 4.96
N CYS A 313 -11.84 8.61 3.92
CA CYS A 313 -10.39 8.60 4.04
C CYS A 313 -9.90 9.77 4.92
N THR A 314 -10.49 10.96 4.76
CA THR A 314 -10.14 12.18 5.50
C THR A 314 -10.52 12.14 6.99
N ASP A 315 -11.39 11.22 7.43
CA ASP A 315 -11.71 11.05 8.86
C ASP A 315 -10.58 10.34 9.63
N CYS A 316 -9.75 9.57 8.92
CA CYS A 316 -8.56 8.90 9.43
C CYS A 316 -7.27 9.65 9.04
N HIS A 317 -7.21 10.16 7.81
CA HIS A 317 -6.10 10.89 7.20
C HIS A 317 -6.39 12.40 7.15
N PHE A 318 -6.73 12.98 8.30
CA PHE A 318 -7.06 14.40 8.41
C PHE A 318 -5.81 15.29 8.35
N SER A 319 -5.99 16.56 7.99
CA SER A 319 -4.97 17.60 8.18
C SER A 319 -4.64 17.76 9.66
N LEU A 320 -3.35 17.73 10.02
CA LEU A 320 -2.92 17.67 11.43
C LEU A 320 -3.30 18.91 12.27
N ASN A 321 -3.51 20.08 11.64
CA ASN A 321 -4.00 21.28 12.33
C ASN A 321 -5.51 21.47 12.19
N ASN A 322 -6.26 20.47 11.71
CA ASN A 322 -7.71 20.56 11.60
C ASN A 322 -8.35 20.77 12.99
N PRO A 323 -9.08 21.87 13.23
CA PRO A 323 -9.57 22.24 14.56
C PRO A 323 -10.66 21.31 15.13
N ILE A 324 -11.25 20.44 14.29
CA ILE A 324 -12.22 19.41 14.69
C ILE A 324 -11.52 18.14 15.18
N TYR A 325 -10.47 17.73 14.47
CA TYR A 325 -9.74 16.48 14.75
C TYR A 325 -8.51 16.68 15.64
N TYR A 326 -8.09 17.93 15.84
CA TYR A 326 -6.97 18.32 16.68
C TYR A 326 -7.02 17.64 18.06
N GLU A 327 -5.97 16.87 18.34
CA GLU A 327 -5.67 16.33 19.64
C GLU A 327 -4.23 16.71 19.99
N GLU A 328 -4.05 17.46 21.08
CA GLU A 328 -2.73 17.92 21.46
C GLU A 328 -1.90 16.76 22.02
N SER A 329 -0.64 16.66 21.58
CA SER A 329 0.30 15.68 22.12
C SER A 329 0.39 15.80 23.65
N PRO A 330 0.43 14.67 24.39
CA PRO A 330 0.71 14.68 25.82
C PRO A 330 1.98 15.44 26.21
N GLU A 331 2.95 15.56 25.29
CA GLU A 331 4.24 16.22 25.49
C GLU A 331 4.13 17.75 25.39
N SER A 332 3.26 18.27 24.53
CA SER A 332 3.05 19.71 24.36
C SER A 332 1.92 20.25 25.26
N ARG A 333 1.00 19.39 25.69
CA ARG A 333 -0.06 19.74 26.63
C ARG A 333 0.53 19.96 28.03
N PRO A 334 0.37 21.15 28.64
CA PRO A 334 0.80 21.38 30.01
C PRO A 334 0.24 20.31 30.96
N GLU A 335 1.09 19.73 31.83
CA GLU A 335 0.73 18.58 32.70
C GLU A 335 -0.55 18.79 33.54
N HIS A 336 -0.91 20.03 33.82
CA HIS A 336 -2.08 20.39 34.62
C HIS A 336 -3.38 20.51 33.81
N LEU A 337 -3.34 20.41 32.48
CA LEU A 337 -4.49 20.49 31.59
C LEU A 337 -4.92 19.09 31.15
N ILE A 338 -6.20 18.77 31.39
CA ILE A 338 -6.85 17.56 30.84
C ILE A 338 -7.32 17.81 29.40
N PHE A 339 -7.59 19.07 29.07
CA PHE A 339 -8.00 19.54 27.75
C PHE A 339 -7.35 20.89 27.49
N ASP A 340 -6.73 21.06 26.33
CA ASP A 340 -6.18 22.33 25.89
C ASP A 340 -7.14 23.03 24.92
N ALA A 341 -7.57 24.24 25.28
CA ALA A 341 -8.49 25.01 24.45
C ALA A 341 -7.77 25.81 23.35
N ARG A 342 -6.43 25.83 23.32
CA ARG A 342 -5.61 26.62 22.39
C ARG A 342 -5.47 25.95 21.03
N ARG A 343 -6.60 25.72 20.36
CA ARG A 343 -6.64 25.27 18.96
C ARG A 343 -6.72 26.45 17.99
N MET A 344 -6.31 26.22 16.76
CA MET A 344 -6.45 27.17 15.66
C MET A 344 -7.94 27.52 15.44
N ASP A 345 -8.24 28.77 15.12
CA ASP A 345 -9.59 29.16 14.69
C ASP A 345 -9.87 28.61 13.28
N ILE A 346 -11.14 28.38 12.95
CA ILE A 346 -11.51 27.87 11.63
C ILE A 346 -11.08 28.80 10.49
N GLY A 347 -11.10 30.13 10.70
CA GLY A 347 -10.62 31.09 9.70
C GLY A 347 -9.13 30.98 9.45
N ASP A 348 -8.34 30.84 10.52
CA ASP A 348 -6.89 30.64 10.42
C ASP A 348 -6.54 29.29 9.77
N TYR A 349 -7.31 28.24 10.08
CA TYR A 349 -7.16 26.93 9.43
C TYR A 349 -7.49 26.98 7.94
N LEU A 350 -8.52 27.74 7.54
CA LEU A 350 -8.82 27.90 6.12
C LEU A 350 -7.72 28.67 5.39
N LEU A 351 -7.06 29.63 6.03
CA LEU A 351 -5.92 30.33 5.44
C LEU A 351 -4.67 29.43 5.33
N GLN A 352 -4.38 28.64 6.38
CA GLN A 352 -3.16 27.82 6.49
C GLN A 352 -3.47 26.36 6.90
N PRO A 353 -4.19 25.59 6.08
CA PRO A 353 -4.41 24.17 6.34
C PRO A 353 -3.11 23.39 6.11
N LEU A 354 -2.66 22.60 7.09
CA LEU A 354 -1.51 21.73 6.90
C LEU A 354 -1.88 20.63 5.91
N HIS A 355 -1.10 20.49 4.84
CA HIS A 355 -1.24 19.38 3.88
C HIS A 355 -0.31 18.20 4.22
N GLN A 356 0.18 18.20 5.47
CA GLN A 356 0.63 17.00 6.15
C GLN A 356 -0.59 16.30 6.72
N PHE A 357 -0.92 15.15 6.13
CA PHE A 357 -2.05 14.35 6.54
C PHE A 357 -1.63 13.30 7.56
N ALA A 358 -2.53 13.04 8.51
CA ALA A 358 -2.33 12.05 9.53
C ALA A 358 -2.06 10.67 8.90
N LYS A 359 -1.03 9.96 9.40
CA LYS A 359 -0.55 8.71 8.80
C LYS A 359 -0.41 7.61 9.86
N GLY A 360 -0.68 6.39 9.44
CA GLY A 360 -0.46 5.18 10.24
C GLY A 360 1.01 4.79 10.36
N SER A 361 1.28 3.80 11.21
CA SER A 361 2.57 3.12 11.20
C SER A 361 2.46 1.96 10.20
N SER A 362 3.04 2.12 9.01
CA SER A 362 3.00 1.13 7.92
C SER A 362 4.35 0.42 7.78
N ALA A 363 4.34 -0.79 7.21
CA ALA A 363 5.54 -1.57 6.88
C ALA A 363 6.53 -0.77 6.02
N GLN A 364 5.99 0.00 5.08
CA GLN A 364 6.73 0.93 4.23
C GLN A 364 7.02 2.20 5.03
N ASN A 365 8.08 2.16 5.83
CA ASN A 365 8.36 3.15 6.87
C ASN A 365 9.10 4.40 6.36
N THR A 366 9.24 4.58 5.05
CA THR A 366 10.05 5.67 4.47
C THR A 366 9.25 6.92 4.09
N VAL A 367 7.92 6.83 4.00
CA VAL A 367 7.02 7.95 3.66
C VAL A 367 6.72 8.76 4.91
N ALA A 368 7.17 10.02 4.98
CA ALA A 368 6.97 10.94 6.11
C ALA A 368 7.06 10.25 7.49
N PRO A 369 8.21 9.61 7.84
CA PRO A 369 8.35 8.82 9.06
C PRO A 369 7.99 9.61 10.33
N GLU A 370 8.25 10.91 10.34
CA GLU A 370 7.90 11.86 11.41
C GLU A 370 6.39 11.98 11.67
N LEU A 371 5.54 11.58 10.73
CA LEU A 371 4.09 11.59 10.87
C LEU A 371 3.51 10.21 11.27
N SER A 372 4.36 9.20 11.48
CA SER A 372 3.89 7.85 11.79
C SER A 372 3.12 7.81 13.11
N GLY A 373 1.91 7.25 13.06
CA GLY A 373 1.03 7.11 14.23
C GLY A 373 0.28 8.39 14.63
N THR A 374 0.28 9.40 13.76
CA THR A 374 -0.55 10.60 13.94
C THR A 374 -2.02 10.37 13.56
N MET A 375 -2.32 9.33 12.77
CA MET A 375 -3.70 8.94 12.48
C MET A 375 -4.39 8.35 13.72
N ARG A 376 -5.71 8.51 13.78
CA ARG A 376 -6.54 7.81 14.77
C ARG A 376 -6.41 6.30 14.60
N ARG A 377 -6.30 5.59 15.71
CA ARG A 377 -6.24 4.13 15.74
C ARG A 377 -7.64 3.56 15.99
N CYS A 378 -7.80 2.25 15.83
CA CYS A 378 -9.09 1.58 15.99
C CYS A 378 -9.75 1.91 17.35
N GLU A 379 -8.98 1.94 18.42
CA GLU A 379 -9.44 2.21 19.78
C GLU A 379 -9.79 3.68 20.05
N SER A 380 -9.46 4.60 19.14
CA SER A 380 -9.94 5.99 19.21
C SER A 380 -11.45 6.08 18.95
N CYS A 381 -12.03 5.10 18.25
CA CYS A 381 -13.44 5.05 17.89
C CYS A 381 -14.18 3.82 18.45
N HIS A 382 -13.46 2.71 18.68
CA HIS A 382 -14.04 1.44 19.11
C HIS A 382 -13.66 1.08 20.55
N SER A 383 -14.62 0.57 21.32
CA SER A 383 -14.39 0.05 22.67
C SER A 383 -14.32 -1.48 22.67
N ILE A 384 -13.13 -2.01 23.00
CA ILE A 384 -12.90 -3.44 23.24
C ILE A 384 -13.80 -3.94 24.37
N ASP A 385 -13.87 -3.19 25.48
CA ASP A 385 -14.64 -3.58 26.66
C ASP A 385 -16.13 -3.71 26.39
N ALA A 386 -16.69 -2.86 25.52
CA ALA A 386 -18.12 -2.85 25.22
C ALA A 386 -18.57 -3.98 24.26
N THR A 387 -17.65 -4.63 23.55
CA THR A 387 -18.00 -5.48 22.39
C THR A 387 -17.38 -6.88 22.40
N HIS A 388 -16.19 -7.05 23.02
CA HIS A 388 -15.39 -8.28 22.92
C HIS A 388 -15.56 -9.25 24.10
N ASP A 389 -16.75 -9.37 24.69
CA ASP A 389 -16.98 -10.24 25.87
C ASP A 389 -16.70 -11.72 25.65
N TRP A 390 -16.64 -12.15 24.39
CA TRP A 390 -16.27 -13.49 23.98
C TRP A 390 -14.76 -13.75 24.10
N LEU A 391 -13.91 -12.71 24.06
CA LEU A 391 -12.46 -12.83 24.01
C LEU A 391 -11.87 -12.86 25.43
N PRO A 392 -11.28 -13.99 25.88
CA PRO A 392 -10.59 -14.05 27.16
C PRO A 392 -9.30 -13.23 27.13
N TYR A 393 -8.92 -12.65 28.28
CA TYR A 393 -7.67 -11.89 28.42
C TYR A 393 -7.51 -10.80 27.34
N LYS A 394 -8.55 -9.96 27.16
CA LYS A 394 -8.62 -8.90 26.14
C LYS A 394 -7.33 -8.07 26.08
N ASP A 395 -6.85 -7.61 27.25
CA ASP A 395 -5.64 -6.79 27.36
C ASP A 395 -4.40 -7.46 26.76
N ARG A 396 -4.22 -8.77 27.02
CA ARG A 396 -3.07 -9.53 26.48
C ARG A 396 -3.11 -9.66 24.97
N HIS A 397 -4.29 -9.77 24.38
CA HIS A 397 -4.40 -9.78 22.93
C HIS A 397 -4.06 -8.41 22.36
N MET A 398 -4.58 -7.32 22.94
CA MET A 398 -4.35 -5.96 22.44
C MET A 398 -2.91 -5.46 22.66
N GLU A 399 -2.18 -6.05 23.59
CA GLU A 399 -0.73 -5.83 23.75
C GLU A 399 0.09 -6.41 22.59
N THR A 400 -0.43 -7.42 21.88
CA THR A 400 0.39 -8.24 20.95
C THR A 400 -0.18 -8.33 19.54
N VAL A 401 -1.49 -8.17 19.36
CA VAL A 401 -2.19 -8.42 18.10
C VAL A 401 -2.96 -7.17 17.70
N SER A 402 -2.69 -6.67 16.50
CA SER A 402 -3.43 -5.54 15.94
C SER A 402 -4.90 -5.91 15.67
N CYS A 403 -5.79 -4.91 15.64
CA CYS A 403 -7.22 -5.14 15.37
C CYS A 403 -7.41 -5.79 14.00
N GLU A 404 -6.63 -5.34 13.02
CA GLU A 404 -6.60 -5.76 11.63
C GLU A 404 -6.28 -7.25 11.49
N SER A 405 -5.45 -7.84 12.37
CA SER A 405 -5.17 -9.27 12.36
C SER A 405 -6.45 -10.13 12.50
N CYS A 406 -7.42 -9.67 13.31
CA CYS A 406 -8.71 -10.36 13.47
C CYS A 406 -9.76 -9.86 12.48
N HIS A 407 -9.70 -8.58 12.13
CA HIS A 407 -10.73 -7.88 11.35
C HIS A 407 -10.44 -7.80 9.84
N VAL A 408 -9.30 -8.31 9.37
CA VAL A 408 -8.98 -8.49 7.95
C VAL A 408 -8.40 -9.90 7.72
N PRO A 409 -9.19 -10.97 7.93
CA PRO A 409 -8.68 -12.34 7.83
C PRO A 409 -8.44 -12.80 6.38
N THR A 410 -9.16 -12.20 5.42
CA THR A 410 -9.11 -12.57 3.99
C THR A 410 -9.37 -11.34 3.13
N LEU A 411 -8.53 -11.15 2.12
CA LEU A 411 -8.71 -10.17 1.04
C LEU A 411 -9.31 -10.91 -0.16
N TYR A 412 -10.28 -10.29 -0.83
CA TYR A 412 -11.01 -10.91 -1.95
C TYR A 412 -10.64 -10.32 -3.31
N ALA A 413 -9.71 -9.37 -3.33
CA ALA A 413 -9.09 -8.90 -4.56
C ALA A 413 -7.70 -9.53 -4.70
N PRO A 414 -7.25 -9.79 -5.94
CA PRO A 414 -5.88 -10.22 -6.21
C PRO A 414 -4.86 -9.17 -5.77
N ALA A 415 -3.63 -9.60 -5.55
CA ALA A 415 -2.49 -8.73 -5.24
C ALA A 415 -1.22 -9.30 -5.85
N ALA A 416 -0.21 -8.48 -6.10
CA ALA A 416 1.11 -8.92 -6.53
C ALA A 416 1.69 -9.94 -5.53
N GLU A 417 2.16 -11.07 -6.06
CA GLU A 417 2.97 -12.05 -5.34
C GLU A 417 4.45 -11.90 -5.72
N GLN A 418 4.70 -11.98 -7.03
CA GLN A 418 6.04 -12.05 -7.61
C GLN A 418 6.12 -11.12 -8.82
N VAL A 419 7.22 -10.36 -8.88
CA VAL A 419 7.54 -9.42 -9.96
C VAL A 419 8.92 -9.78 -10.49
N ASP A 420 8.99 -10.30 -11.71
CA ASP A 420 10.23 -10.75 -12.31
C ASP A 420 10.65 -9.87 -13.47
N TRP A 421 11.62 -8.99 -13.22
CA TRP A 421 12.29 -8.15 -14.22
C TRP A 421 13.54 -8.80 -14.81
N THR A 422 13.83 -10.06 -14.43
CA THR A 422 14.97 -10.77 -15.02
C THR A 422 14.68 -11.16 -16.48
N VAL A 423 13.39 -11.24 -16.82
CA VAL A 423 12.80 -11.44 -18.15
C VAL A 423 11.87 -10.27 -18.50
N LEU A 424 11.53 -10.12 -19.79
CA LEU A 424 10.51 -9.16 -20.24
C LEU A 424 9.44 -9.86 -21.06
N THR A 425 8.19 -9.44 -20.89
CA THR A 425 7.10 -9.74 -21.82
C THR A 425 7.32 -9.01 -23.15
N ALA A 426 6.55 -9.35 -24.19
CA ALA A 426 6.61 -8.66 -25.48
C ALA A 426 6.22 -7.16 -25.36
N ALA A 427 5.45 -6.79 -24.33
CA ALA A 427 5.14 -5.39 -24.00
C ALA A 427 6.33 -4.65 -23.35
N GLY A 428 7.39 -5.36 -22.97
CA GLY A 428 8.51 -4.82 -22.20
C GLY A 428 8.18 -4.57 -20.73
N GLU A 429 7.28 -5.39 -20.19
CA GLU A 429 6.82 -5.41 -18.80
C GLU A 429 7.44 -6.61 -18.06
N PRO A 430 7.45 -6.63 -16.71
CA PRO A 430 7.93 -7.80 -15.99
C PRO A 430 6.92 -8.93 -16.12
N ARG A 431 7.36 -10.16 -15.83
CA ARG A 431 6.41 -11.21 -15.52
C ARG A 431 5.84 -10.95 -14.12
N LEU A 432 4.56 -10.57 -14.07
CA LEU A 432 3.81 -10.32 -12.84
C LEU A 432 2.92 -11.53 -12.52
N ILE A 433 3.13 -12.13 -11.35
CA ILE A 433 2.26 -13.18 -10.82
C ILE A 433 1.43 -12.60 -9.70
N LEU A 434 0.12 -12.79 -9.79
CA LEU A 434 -0.85 -12.36 -8.80
C LEU A 434 -1.22 -13.51 -7.86
N ARG A 435 -1.37 -13.18 -6.58
CA ARG A 435 -1.93 -14.05 -5.54
C ARG A 435 -3.44 -13.95 -5.50
N GLY A 436 -4.10 -15.04 -5.15
CA GLY A 436 -5.54 -15.07 -4.89
C GLY A 436 -6.39 -15.12 -6.16
N VAL A 437 -5.76 -15.42 -7.29
CA VAL A 437 -6.38 -15.65 -8.59
C VAL A 437 -5.59 -16.73 -9.33
N ASP A 438 -6.29 -17.55 -10.11
CA ASP A 438 -5.70 -18.51 -11.05
C ASP A 438 -6.15 -18.18 -12.49
N GLY A 439 -5.24 -17.59 -13.27
CA GLY A 439 -5.48 -17.17 -14.65
C GLY A 439 -5.56 -15.65 -14.87
N ASP A 440 -5.93 -15.26 -16.09
CA ASP A 440 -6.03 -13.87 -16.55
C ASP A 440 -7.27 -13.18 -15.94
N LEU A 441 -7.07 -12.08 -15.21
CA LEU A 441 -8.16 -11.35 -14.56
C LEU A 441 -9.22 -10.81 -15.53
N ALA A 442 -8.83 -10.44 -16.76
CA ALA A 442 -9.76 -9.95 -17.77
C ALA A 442 -10.69 -11.05 -18.29
N ALA A 443 -10.31 -12.32 -18.11
CA ALA A 443 -11.14 -13.44 -18.51
C ALA A 443 -12.29 -13.64 -17.51
N VAL A 444 -13.53 -13.54 -18.00
CA VAL A 444 -14.76 -13.77 -17.21
C VAL A 444 -14.80 -15.15 -16.53
N THR A 445 -14.02 -16.12 -17.03
CA THR A 445 -13.92 -17.48 -16.47
C THR A 445 -12.96 -17.58 -15.28
N THR A 446 -12.12 -16.58 -15.05
CA THR A 446 -11.09 -16.60 -14.01
C THR A 446 -11.73 -16.49 -12.64
N LEU A 447 -11.43 -17.46 -11.78
CA LEU A 447 -11.97 -17.53 -10.43
C LEU A 447 -11.04 -16.78 -9.48
N ILE A 448 -11.60 -15.87 -8.68
CA ILE A 448 -10.85 -15.11 -7.69
C ILE A 448 -11.15 -15.71 -6.32
N GLU A 449 -10.17 -16.40 -5.75
CA GLU A 449 -10.28 -17.03 -4.44
C GLU A 449 -9.97 -16.05 -3.30
N GLY A 450 -9.18 -15.01 -3.59
CA GLY A 450 -8.63 -14.13 -2.58
C GLY A 450 -7.47 -14.80 -1.82
N TYR A 451 -7.01 -14.17 -0.74
CA TYR A 451 -5.94 -14.72 0.08
C TYR A 451 -6.00 -14.24 1.53
N SER A 452 -5.40 -15.03 2.42
CA SER A 452 -5.19 -14.63 3.82
C SER A 452 -3.83 -13.94 3.98
N PRO A 453 -3.78 -12.72 4.54
CA PRO A 453 -2.52 -12.01 4.73
C PRO A 453 -1.66 -12.68 5.81
N ILE A 454 -0.34 -12.64 5.61
CA ILE A 454 0.62 -13.12 6.61
C ILE A 454 0.64 -12.18 7.81
N LEU A 455 0.75 -12.73 9.02
CA LEU A 455 0.89 -11.94 10.24
C LEU A 455 2.37 -11.84 10.62
N LEU A 456 2.91 -10.62 10.58
CA LEU A 456 4.30 -10.35 10.96
C LEU A 456 4.36 -9.33 12.09
N PRO A 457 5.38 -9.41 12.98
CA PRO A 457 5.63 -8.39 13.98
C PRO A 457 5.98 -7.08 13.29
N ARG A 458 5.24 -6.02 13.60
CA ARG A 458 5.49 -4.64 13.18
C ARG A 458 5.81 -3.82 14.41
N THR A 459 6.91 -3.06 14.37
CA THR A 459 7.28 -2.14 15.45
C THR A 459 6.29 -0.97 15.48
N ARG A 460 5.58 -0.81 16.59
CA ARG A 460 4.69 0.34 16.83
C ARG A 460 5.52 1.60 17.13
N VAL A 461 4.88 2.76 17.08
CA VAL A 461 5.51 4.06 17.38
C VAL A 461 6.11 4.14 18.79
N ASP A 462 5.55 3.41 19.76
CA ASP A 462 6.10 3.33 21.13
C ASP A 462 7.22 2.28 21.28
N GLY A 463 7.59 1.58 20.20
CA GLY A 463 8.67 0.61 20.14
C GLY A 463 8.25 -0.83 20.40
N ASP A 464 7.02 -1.09 20.85
CA ASP A 464 6.56 -2.46 21.09
C ASP A 464 6.14 -3.15 19.78
N PRO A 465 6.47 -4.44 19.58
CA PRO A 465 6.04 -5.19 18.41
C PRO A 465 4.56 -5.58 18.52
N THR A 466 3.84 -5.51 17.42
CA THR A 466 2.47 -6.03 17.29
C THR A 466 2.33 -6.88 16.02
N LEU A 467 1.66 -8.03 16.12
CA LEU A 467 1.31 -8.84 14.96
C LEU A 467 0.26 -8.11 14.12
N ALA A 468 0.63 -7.80 12.89
CA ALA A 468 -0.23 -7.12 11.92
C ALA A 468 -0.25 -7.85 10.56
N PRO A 469 -1.34 -7.72 9.79
CA PRO A 469 -1.46 -8.36 8.49
C PRO A 469 -0.69 -7.62 7.40
N HIS A 470 -0.03 -8.39 6.55
CA HIS A 470 0.76 -7.91 5.42
C HIS A 470 0.51 -8.75 4.16
N ASN A 471 0.66 -8.13 3.00
CA ASN A 471 1.06 -8.86 1.79
C ASN A 471 2.58 -8.78 1.64
N LEU A 472 3.20 -9.82 1.12
CA LEU A 472 4.61 -9.81 0.75
C LEU A 472 4.71 -9.87 -0.77
N VAL A 473 5.42 -8.91 -1.34
CA VAL A 473 5.73 -8.88 -2.78
C VAL A 473 7.22 -9.18 -2.92
N SER A 474 7.53 -10.22 -3.67
CA SER A 474 8.90 -10.62 -3.98
C SER A 474 9.29 -10.09 -5.36
N SER A 475 10.50 -9.59 -5.52
CA SER A 475 10.98 -9.01 -6.77
C SER A 475 12.36 -9.49 -7.13
N TRP A 476 12.57 -9.83 -8.39
CA TRP A 476 13.88 -10.20 -8.96
C TRP A 476 14.22 -9.24 -10.09
N PHE A 477 15.46 -8.80 -10.13
CA PHE A 477 15.93 -7.82 -11.11
C PHE A 477 17.42 -7.87 -11.33
N TRP A 478 17.87 -7.28 -12.43
CA TRP A 478 19.27 -7.17 -12.76
C TRP A 478 19.90 -5.94 -12.11
N VAL A 479 21.07 -6.13 -11.51
CA VAL A 479 21.97 -5.05 -11.07
C VAL A 479 23.33 -5.17 -11.74
N TYR A 480 24.06 -4.08 -11.84
CA TYR A 480 25.41 -4.02 -12.41
C TYR A 480 26.33 -3.08 -11.62
N GLY A 481 27.63 -3.24 -11.77
CA GLY A 481 28.67 -2.41 -11.17
C GLY A 481 28.92 -2.67 -9.68
N GLU A 482 29.91 -1.94 -9.15
CA GLU A 482 30.25 -1.84 -7.73
C GLU A 482 30.59 -0.37 -7.39
N PRO A 483 29.76 0.34 -6.60
CA PRO A 483 28.53 -0.14 -5.97
C PRO A 483 27.45 -0.52 -6.99
N ALA A 484 26.61 -1.48 -6.61
CA ALA A 484 25.54 -1.98 -7.46
C ALA A 484 24.54 -0.88 -7.83
N ARG A 485 24.01 -0.95 -9.06
CA ARG A 485 22.90 -0.12 -9.57
C ARG A 485 21.92 -0.98 -10.35
N PRO A 486 20.61 -0.65 -10.37
CA PRO A 486 19.64 -1.39 -11.17
C PRO A 486 19.95 -1.19 -12.66
N VAL A 487 19.85 -2.27 -13.44
CA VAL A 487 19.91 -2.18 -14.90
C VAL A 487 18.69 -1.41 -15.39
N ARG A 488 18.90 -0.44 -16.28
CA ARG A 488 17.83 0.42 -16.82
C ARG A 488 16.85 -0.40 -17.64
N LEU A 489 15.56 -0.05 -17.59
CA LEU A 489 14.53 -0.70 -18.42
C LEU A 489 14.87 -0.64 -19.92
N ALA A 490 15.45 0.47 -20.38
CA ALA A 490 15.90 0.63 -21.76
C ALA A 490 16.96 -0.42 -22.17
N ASP A 491 17.89 -0.75 -21.27
CA ASP A 491 18.92 -1.75 -21.56
C ASP A 491 18.34 -3.17 -21.56
N LEU A 492 17.41 -3.48 -20.64
CA LEU A 492 16.66 -4.75 -20.68
C LEU A 492 15.87 -4.89 -21.98
N ARG A 493 15.15 -3.85 -22.41
CA ARG A 493 14.43 -3.86 -23.69
C ARG A 493 15.36 -4.12 -24.87
N ARG A 494 16.57 -3.55 -24.89
CA ARG A 494 17.57 -3.81 -25.95
C ARG A 494 18.09 -5.26 -25.94
N VAL A 495 18.15 -5.90 -24.77
CA VAL A 495 18.53 -7.32 -24.68
C VAL A 495 17.40 -8.21 -25.18
N TYR A 496 16.16 -7.96 -24.77
CA TYR A 496 15.04 -8.86 -25.03
C TYR A 496 14.32 -8.62 -26.37
N LEU A 497 14.20 -7.37 -26.81
CA LEU A 497 13.25 -6.96 -27.85
C LEU A 497 13.95 -6.33 -29.08
N ASP A 498 13.36 -6.56 -30.24
CA ASP A 498 13.61 -5.86 -31.52
C ASP A 498 12.27 -5.29 -32.00
N GLY A 499 12.00 -4.03 -31.65
CA GLY A 499 10.67 -3.44 -31.78
C GLY A 499 9.65 -4.12 -30.87
N ASP A 500 8.53 -4.56 -31.43
CA ASP A 500 7.42 -5.21 -30.71
C ASP A 500 7.56 -6.75 -30.65
N SER A 501 8.75 -7.28 -30.94
CA SER A 501 9.01 -8.72 -31.02
C SER A 501 10.26 -9.10 -30.25
N TYR A 502 10.34 -10.35 -29.80
CA TYR A 502 11.55 -10.87 -29.18
C TYR A 502 12.70 -10.94 -30.18
N ARG A 503 13.91 -10.64 -29.72
CA ARG A 503 15.13 -10.91 -30.48
C ARG A 503 15.28 -12.40 -30.76
N ALA A 504 15.74 -12.74 -31.97
CA ALA A 504 15.86 -14.13 -32.40
C ALA A 504 16.79 -14.96 -31.49
N GLU A 505 17.83 -14.35 -30.92
CA GLU A 505 18.73 -15.04 -29.99
C GLU A 505 18.06 -15.35 -28.65
N ILE A 506 17.11 -14.52 -28.21
CA ILE A 506 16.35 -14.71 -26.96
C ILE A 506 15.36 -15.85 -27.13
N VAL A 507 14.61 -15.87 -28.24
CA VAL A 507 13.73 -17.00 -28.58
C VAL A 507 14.56 -18.29 -28.66
N ALA A 508 15.69 -18.28 -29.37
CA ALA A 508 16.53 -19.48 -29.49
C ALA A 508 17.10 -19.99 -28.17
N GLN A 509 17.20 -19.15 -27.14
CA GLN A 509 17.71 -19.52 -25.82
C GLN A 509 16.59 -20.01 -24.88
N LEU A 510 15.43 -19.35 -24.89
CA LEU A 510 14.37 -19.55 -23.89
C LEU A 510 13.18 -20.39 -24.39
N ASP A 511 13.04 -20.61 -25.71
CA ASP A 511 11.97 -21.43 -26.30
C ASP A 511 12.24 -22.93 -26.06
N ASP A 512 11.88 -23.38 -24.86
CA ASP A 512 12.07 -24.76 -24.40
C ASP A 512 11.28 -25.76 -25.25
N ASN A 513 10.12 -25.35 -25.77
CA ASN A 513 9.23 -26.23 -26.53
C ASN A 513 9.51 -26.24 -28.05
N ALA A 514 10.34 -25.31 -28.52
CA ALA A 514 10.77 -25.10 -29.90
C ALA A 514 9.62 -24.80 -30.90
N ASP A 515 8.57 -24.09 -30.46
CA ASP A 515 7.45 -23.66 -31.31
C ASP A 515 7.70 -22.33 -32.04
N GLY A 516 8.80 -21.65 -31.71
CA GLY A 516 9.21 -20.38 -32.30
C GLY A 516 8.60 -19.15 -31.64
N SER A 517 7.96 -19.29 -30.48
CA SER A 517 7.40 -18.21 -29.66
C SER A 517 7.75 -18.41 -28.19
N LEU A 518 7.71 -17.33 -27.40
CA LEU A 518 7.88 -17.42 -25.95
C LEU A 518 6.52 -17.27 -25.28
N GLN A 519 6.17 -18.25 -24.46
CA GLN A 519 4.98 -18.22 -23.60
C GLN A 519 5.39 -17.82 -22.17
N ASP A 520 4.42 -17.47 -21.33
CA ASP A 520 4.69 -17.01 -19.97
C ASP A 520 5.47 -18.04 -19.16
N GLU A 521 5.21 -19.33 -19.35
CA GLU A 521 5.92 -20.42 -18.69
C GLU A 521 7.42 -20.47 -19.03
N GLU A 522 7.79 -20.07 -20.24
CA GLU A 522 9.18 -20.01 -20.75
C GLU A 522 9.90 -18.72 -20.33
N LEU A 523 9.15 -17.69 -19.93
CA LEU A 523 9.68 -16.46 -19.33
C LEU A 523 10.02 -16.69 -17.85
N ALA A 524 11.01 -17.54 -17.59
CA ALA A 524 11.57 -17.77 -16.26
C ALA A 524 13.03 -18.22 -16.35
N LEU A 525 13.97 -17.41 -15.85
CA LEU A 525 15.39 -17.78 -15.82
C LEU A 525 15.70 -18.78 -14.69
N THR A 526 15.28 -20.04 -14.85
CA THR A 526 15.52 -21.10 -13.84
C THR A 526 16.79 -21.91 -14.10
N ALA A 527 17.31 -21.93 -15.33
CA ALA A 527 18.56 -22.61 -15.67
C ALA A 527 19.77 -21.68 -15.65
N ASP A 528 20.89 -22.16 -15.10
CA ASP A 528 22.17 -21.42 -15.04
C ASP A 528 22.65 -20.94 -16.42
N ALA A 529 22.32 -21.69 -17.49
CA ALA A 529 22.68 -21.35 -18.86
C ALA A 529 21.97 -20.07 -19.35
N ASP A 530 20.69 -19.93 -19.03
CA ASP A 530 19.88 -18.78 -19.46
C ASP A 530 20.30 -17.51 -18.70
N VAL A 531 20.56 -17.66 -17.39
CA VAL A 531 21.11 -16.57 -16.57
C VAL A 531 22.45 -16.11 -17.13
N ALA A 532 23.36 -17.05 -17.45
CA ALA A 532 24.67 -16.71 -18.01
C ALA A 532 24.57 -16.06 -19.40
N PHE A 533 23.60 -16.48 -20.21
CA PHE A 533 23.33 -15.89 -21.52
C PHE A 533 22.89 -14.43 -21.41
N ILE A 534 21.85 -14.15 -20.60
CA ILE A 534 21.33 -12.79 -20.41
C ILE A 534 22.37 -11.87 -19.76
N ALA A 535 23.12 -12.38 -18.76
CA ALA A 535 24.24 -11.63 -18.18
C ALA A 535 25.33 -11.31 -19.24
N GLY A 536 25.57 -12.22 -20.18
CA GLY A 536 26.47 -12.02 -21.31
C GLY A 536 26.00 -10.90 -22.25
N GLU A 537 24.71 -10.88 -22.60
CA GLU A 537 24.11 -9.82 -23.43
C GLU A 537 24.17 -8.45 -22.73
N LEU A 538 23.87 -8.40 -21.42
CA LEU A 538 24.03 -7.17 -20.63
C LEU A 538 25.49 -6.71 -20.57
N THR A 539 26.43 -7.63 -20.44
CA THR A 539 27.87 -7.31 -20.48
C THR A 539 28.28 -6.76 -21.85
N ALA A 540 27.70 -7.28 -22.94
CA ALA A 540 27.94 -6.80 -24.29
C ALA A 540 27.44 -5.36 -24.52
N LEU A 541 26.45 -4.90 -23.74
CA LEU A 541 26.02 -3.49 -23.67
C LEU A 541 26.96 -2.59 -22.86
N GLY A 542 28.01 -3.16 -22.25
CA GLY A 542 28.99 -2.41 -21.44
C GLY A 542 28.66 -2.36 -19.94
N LEU A 543 27.66 -3.10 -19.49
CA LEU A 543 27.31 -3.18 -18.07
C LEU A 543 28.33 -4.10 -17.35
N GLU A 544 28.97 -3.58 -16.31
CA GLU A 544 29.98 -4.31 -15.55
C GLU A 544 29.33 -5.32 -14.59
N ALA A 545 29.77 -6.57 -14.61
CA ALA A 545 29.35 -7.62 -13.66
C ALA A 545 27.82 -7.70 -13.41
N PRO A 546 26.99 -7.81 -14.48
CA PRO A 546 25.55 -7.93 -14.33
C PRO A 546 25.19 -9.21 -13.58
N ARG A 547 24.27 -9.09 -12.63
CA ARG A 547 23.82 -10.19 -11.78
C ARG A 547 22.38 -9.99 -11.32
N ILE A 548 21.70 -11.07 -10.99
CA ILE A 548 20.36 -11.03 -10.42
C ILE A 548 20.47 -10.70 -8.93
N GLN A 549 19.64 -9.76 -8.48
CA GLN A 549 19.35 -9.49 -7.07
C GLN A 549 17.85 -9.71 -6.84
N ALA A 550 17.50 -10.06 -5.60
CA ALA A 550 16.12 -10.33 -5.23
C ALA A 550 15.79 -9.76 -3.86
N GLU A 551 14.56 -9.27 -3.69
CA GLU A 551 14.09 -8.68 -2.44
C GLU A 551 12.64 -9.01 -2.12
N VAL A 552 12.27 -8.94 -0.84
CA VAL A 552 10.88 -9.03 -0.36
C VAL A 552 10.49 -7.72 0.31
N GLN A 553 9.43 -7.08 -0.21
CA GLN A 553 8.83 -5.89 0.37
C GLN A 553 7.52 -6.26 1.09
N PRO A 554 7.42 -6.04 2.41
CA PRO A 554 6.16 -6.15 3.12
C PRO A 554 5.28 -4.91 2.88
N TYR A 555 3.99 -5.15 2.64
CA TYR A 555 2.97 -4.12 2.53
C TYR A 555 1.87 -4.30 3.58
N SER A 556 1.64 -3.28 4.41
CA SER A 556 0.61 -3.33 5.47
C SER A 556 -0.80 -3.35 4.91
N VAL A 557 -1.65 -4.20 5.49
CA VAL A 557 -3.08 -4.26 5.23
C VAL A 557 -3.83 -3.55 6.37
N SER A 558 -4.63 -2.54 6.03
CA SER A 558 -5.35 -1.69 7.00
C SER A 558 -6.81 -1.37 6.62
N HIS A 559 -7.22 -1.74 5.40
CA HIS A 559 -8.57 -1.65 4.85
C HIS A 559 -9.12 -3.05 4.55
N ASN A 560 -10.29 -3.11 3.93
CA ASN A 560 -11.16 -4.28 3.82
C ASN A 560 -11.62 -4.81 5.19
N VAL A 561 -11.72 -3.90 6.17
CA VAL A 561 -12.09 -4.24 7.55
C VAL A 561 -13.50 -4.83 7.56
N THR A 562 -13.64 -5.94 8.28
CA THR A 562 -14.91 -6.66 8.41
C THR A 562 -15.41 -6.75 9.86
N HIS A 563 -16.64 -7.21 10.03
CA HIS A 563 -17.29 -7.31 11.34
C HIS A 563 -18.13 -8.59 11.46
N GLY A 564 -18.64 -8.85 12.66
CA GLY A 564 -19.59 -9.95 12.88
C GLY A 564 -18.93 -11.30 12.70
N ASP A 565 -19.55 -12.19 11.92
CA ASP A 565 -19.10 -13.57 11.73
C ASP A 565 -17.94 -13.70 10.74
N TRP A 566 -17.63 -12.61 10.04
CA TRP A 566 -16.52 -12.53 9.09
C TRP A 566 -15.19 -12.15 9.75
N ALA A 567 -15.21 -11.64 10.99
CA ALA A 567 -14.01 -11.40 11.77
C ALA A 567 -13.57 -12.68 12.49
N THR A 568 -12.26 -12.85 12.69
CA THR A 568 -11.72 -14.03 13.39
C THR A 568 -12.17 -14.02 14.85
N LYS A 569 -13.05 -14.96 15.21
CA LYS A 569 -13.51 -15.19 16.59
C LYS A 569 -13.22 -16.60 17.10
N ASP A 570 -12.82 -17.51 16.21
CA ASP A 570 -12.41 -18.85 16.60
C ASP A 570 -10.96 -18.83 17.10
N CYS A 571 -10.79 -19.07 18.40
CA CYS A 571 -9.46 -19.12 19.02
C CYS A 571 -8.54 -20.16 18.36
N GLN A 572 -9.10 -21.25 17.81
CA GLN A 572 -8.30 -22.30 17.17
C GLN A 572 -7.57 -21.80 15.92
N ALA A 573 -8.06 -20.74 15.27
CA ALA A 573 -7.38 -20.14 14.12
C ALA A 573 -5.95 -19.67 14.45
N CYS A 574 -5.68 -19.31 15.71
CA CYS A 574 -4.35 -18.88 16.17
C CYS A 574 -3.72 -19.84 17.20
N HIS A 575 -4.53 -20.53 18.01
CA HIS A 575 -4.05 -21.39 19.09
C HIS A 575 -4.02 -22.89 18.74
N GLY A 576 -4.56 -23.28 17.57
CA GLY A 576 -4.58 -24.66 17.11
C GLY A 576 -3.26 -25.12 16.49
N GLU A 577 -3.22 -26.40 16.08
CA GLU A 577 -2.08 -26.97 15.36
C GLU A 577 -1.90 -26.30 13.98
N ASP A 578 -3.00 -26.08 13.26
CA ASP A 578 -3.05 -25.37 11.97
C ASP A 578 -3.17 -23.84 12.16
N SER A 579 -2.33 -23.28 13.03
CA SER A 579 -2.36 -21.86 13.36
C SER A 579 -1.98 -20.98 12.18
N ARG A 580 -2.77 -19.94 11.92
CA ARG A 580 -2.42 -18.89 10.96
C ARG A 580 -1.17 -18.10 11.34
N LEU A 581 -0.74 -18.17 12.61
CA LEU A 581 0.49 -17.52 13.09
C LEU A 581 1.75 -18.22 12.57
N ALA A 582 1.63 -19.45 12.07
CA ALA A 582 2.72 -20.27 11.53
C ALA A 582 2.38 -20.92 10.18
N ALA A 583 1.32 -20.44 9.52
CA ALA A 583 0.93 -20.93 8.21
C ALA A 583 1.98 -20.54 7.16
N PRO A 584 2.42 -21.48 6.28
CA PRO A 584 3.27 -21.15 5.14
C PRO A 584 2.61 -20.10 4.24
N PHE A 585 3.40 -19.17 3.75
CA PHE A 585 2.96 -18.12 2.84
C PHE A 585 3.83 -18.14 1.60
N GLN A 586 3.22 -18.23 0.43
CA GLN A 586 3.96 -18.28 -0.83
C GLN A 586 4.57 -16.92 -1.16
N LEU A 587 5.82 -16.91 -1.58
CA LEU A 587 6.55 -15.71 -1.98
C LEU A 587 6.78 -15.65 -3.49
N ALA A 588 6.91 -16.80 -4.14
CA ALA A 588 7.09 -16.89 -5.58
C ALA A 588 6.75 -18.29 -6.08
N SER A 589 6.27 -18.36 -7.32
CA SER A 589 5.97 -19.62 -8.02
C SER A 589 7.22 -20.30 -8.55
N TYR A 590 8.30 -19.54 -8.76
CA TYR A 590 9.62 -20.03 -9.18
C TYR A 590 10.72 -19.05 -8.72
N ILE A 591 11.99 -19.45 -8.75
CA ILE A 591 13.10 -18.64 -8.23
C ILE A 591 14.08 -18.26 -9.36
N PRO A 592 13.99 -17.04 -9.92
CA PRO A 592 14.94 -16.56 -10.93
C PRO A 592 16.39 -16.67 -10.49
N GLY A 593 17.19 -17.36 -11.31
CA GLY A 593 18.60 -17.67 -11.09
C GLY A 593 18.92 -18.43 -9.81
N GLY A 594 17.93 -19.07 -9.17
CA GLY A 594 18.10 -19.69 -7.87
C GLY A 594 18.47 -18.70 -6.75
N ILE A 595 18.27 -17.40 -6.97
CA ILE A 595 18.63 -16.35 -6.01
C ILE A 595 17.49 -16.18 -5.01
N LEU A 596 17.75 -16.52 -3.74
CA LEU A 596 16.82 -16.27 -2.66
C LEU A 596 16.76 -14.77 -2.33
N PRO A 597 15.57 -14.19 -2.14
CA PRO A 597 15.41 -12.78 -1.85
C PRO A 597 15.77 -12.47 -0.39
N SER A 598 16.18 -11.23 -0.15
CA SER A 598 16.30 -10.67 1.20
C SER A 598 15.17 -9.69 1.49
N PHE A 599 14.68 -9.63 2.72
CA PHE A 599 13.75 -8.57 3.10
C PHE A 599 14.43 -7.20 3.01
N VAL A 600 13.69 -6.20 2.56
CA VAL A 600 14.18 -4.81 2.51
C VAL A 600 14.51 -4.32 3.93
N SER A 601 15.59 -3.55 4.06
CA SER A 601 16.10 -3.08 5.36
C SER A 601 15.35 -1.88 5.94
N ASP A 602 14.60 -1.14 5.10
CA ASP A 602 13.84 0.04 5.50
C ASP A 602 12.38 -0.27 5.90
N ALA A 603 12.03 -1.55 6.03
CA ALA A 603 10.76 -1.97 6.59
C ALA A 603 10.80 -2.01 8.12
N ASN A 604 9.70 -1.64 8.78
CA ASN A 604 9.57 -1.72 10.25
C ASN A 604 8.96 -3.05 10.74
N THR A 605 9.06 -4.10 9.93
CA THR A 605 8.56 -5.45 10.24
C THR A 605 9.71 -6.42 10.48
N ALA A 606 9.54 -7.34 11.42
CA ALA A 606 10.48 -8.44 11.59
C ALA A 606 10.36 -9.45 10.44
N ALA A 607 11.46 -9.68 9.73
CA ALA A 607 11.55 -10.64 8.64
C ALA A 607 11.64 -12.08 9.21
N PRO A 608 10.82 -13.03 8.74
CA PRO A 608 11.08 -14.44 9.02
C PRO A 608 12.40 -14.89 8.39
N GLU A 609 13.16 -15.73 9.10
CA GLU A 609 14.48 -16.19 8.64
C GLU A 609 14.40 -17.44 7.74
N ASP A 610 13.33 -18.23 7.83
CA ASP A 610 13.22 -19.54 7.18
C ASP A 610 12.46 -19.48 5.85
N PHE A 611 13.22 -19.48 4.75
CA PHE A 611 12.71 -19.79 3.42
C PHE A 611 12.63 -21.30 3.20
N ILE A 612 11.53 -21.74 2.58
CA ILE A 612 11.29 -23.14 2.22
C ILE A 612 11.11 -23.19 0.70
N VAL A 613 12.03 -23.85 0.01
CA VAL A 613 11.87 -24.18 -1.41
C VAL A 613 11.19 -25.53 -1.51
N THR A 614 10.05 -25.59 -2.19
CA THR A 614 9.28 -26.82 -2.38
C THR A 614 9.87 -27.67 -3.51
N ASP A 615 9.45 -28.94 -3.60
CA ASP A 615 9.94 -29.87 -4.65
C ASP A 615 9.56 -29.42 -6.08
N ASP A 616 8.50 -28.63 -6.22
CA ASP A 616 8.04 -28.00 -7.46
C ASP A 616 8.66 -26.61 -7.72
N GLY A 617 9.61 -26.18 -6.89
CA GLY A 617 10.41 -24.96 -7.11
C GLY A 617 9.77 -23.65 -6.62
N GLN A 618 8.64 -23.73 -5.92
CA GLN A 618 8.01 -22.57 -5.28
C GLN A 618 8.82 -22.13 -4.06
N LEU A 619 8.82 -20.82 -3.81
CA LEU A 619 9.41 -20.24 -2.62
C LEU A 619 8.31 -19.93 -1.61
N MET A 620 8.42 -20.49 -0.43
CA MET A 620 7.53 -20.24 0.71
C MET A 620 8.32 -19.60 1.85
N VAL A 621 7.62 -18.83 2.68
CA VAL A 621 8.12 -18.40 3.99
C VAL A 621 7.18 -18.89 5.08
N ARG A 622 7.73 -19.26 6.23
CA ARG A 622 6.91 -19.62 7.40
C ARG A 622 7.20 -18.64 8.54
N PRO A 623 6.20 -17.85 9.00
CA PRO A 623 6.38 -17.05 10.20
C PRO A 623 6.51 -17.96 11.42
N ALA A 624 7.30 -17.54 12.41
CA ALA A 624 7.38 -18.22 13.70
C ALA A 624 6.96 -17.28 14.83
N THR A 625 6.16 -17.81 15.76
CA THR A 625 5.73 -17.12 16.98
C THR A 625 6.92 -16.70 17.86
N ASN A 626 7.98 -17.51 17.89
CA ASN A 626 9.21 -17.20 18.62
C ASN A 626 9.95 -15.98 18.05
N ASP A 627 9.93 -15.76 16.74
CA ASP A 627 10.55 -14.59 16.10
C ASP A 627 9.84 -13.30 16.53
N ALA A 628 8.54 -13.42 16.84
CA ALA A 628 7.73 -12.37 17.44
C ALA A 628 7.93 -12.23 18.97
N GLY A 629 8.77 -13.07 19.59
CA GLY A 629 8.93 -13.13 21.04
C GLY A 629 7.72 -13.69 21.79
N LEU A 630 6.86 -14.44 21.09
CA LEU A 630 5.58 -14.91 21.62
C LEU A 630 5.62 -16.39 21.99
N TYR A 631 4.85 -16.72 23.03
CA TYR A 631 4.50 -18.09 23.38
C TYR A 631 2.99 -18.25 23.38
N VAL A 632 2.46 -18.92 22.36
CA VAL A 632 1.04 -19.11 22.11
C VAL A 632 0.58 -20.43 22.73
N LEU A 633 -0.19 -20.32 23.81
CA LEU A 633 -0.76 -21.47 24.50
C LEU A 633 -1.57 -22.35 23.54
N GLY A 634 -1.28 -23.65 23.52
CA GLY A 634 -1.95 -24.63 22.65
C GLY A 634 -1.25 -24.88 21.32
N HIS A 635 -0.47 -23.92 20.83
CA HIS A 635 0.31 -24.02 19.60
C HIS A 635 1.79 -24.28 19.90
N ASP A 636 2.40 -23.42 20.73
CA ASP A 636 3.79 -23.53 21.11
C ASP A 636 4.00 -24.56 22.23
N ARG A 637 5.13 -25.26 22.17
CA ARG A 637 5.53 -26.29 23.14
C ARG A 637 6.97 -26.14 23.57
N VAL A 638 7.22 -26.40 24.85
CA VAL A 638 8.57 -26.45 25.41
C VAL A 638 8.87 -27.91 25.81
N PRO A 639 9.61 -28.68 24.99
CA PRO A 639 9.67 -30.14 25.13
C PRO A 639 10.09 -30.65 26.52
N TRP A 640 11.02 -29.95 27.19
CA TRP A 640 11.47 -30.38 28.52
C TRP A 640 10.42 -30.14 29.61
N VAL A 641 9.59 -29.10 29.47
CA VAL A 641 8.45 -28.84 30.36
C VAL A 641 7.41 -29.94 30.17
N ASP A 642 7.16 -30.33 28.92
CA ASP A 642 6.23 -31.43 28.61
C ASP A 642 6.71 -32.75 29.24
N TRP A 643 8.00 -33.08 29.09
CA TRP A 643 8.59 -34.26 29.72
C TRP A 643 8.52 -34.23 31.25
N LEU A 644 8.78 -33.08 31.86
CA LEU A 644 8.65 -32.90 33.31
C LEU A 644 7.20 -33.09 33.76
N GLY A 645 6.25 -32.48 33.05
CA GLY A 645 4.82 -32.62 33.28
C GLY A 645 4.35 -34.08 33.17
N ALA A 646 4.78 -34.79 32.12
CA ALA A 646 4.49 -36.21 31.95
C ALA A 646 5.07 -37.05 33.10
N GLY A 647 6.29 -36.71 33.55
CA GLY A 647 6.92 -37.35 34.72
C GLY A 647 6.12 -37.16 36.00
N ILE A 648 5.68 -35.93 36.31
CA ILE A 648 4.85 -35.61 37.48
C ILE A 648 3.51 -36.35 37.42
N PHE A 649 2.88 -36.39 36.24
CA PHE A 649 1.63 -37.10 36.01
C PHE A 649 1.77 -38.60 36.30
N LEU A 650 2.80 -39.25 35.74
CA LEU A 650 3.08 -40.67 35.97
C LEU A 650 3.39 -40.96 37.45
N LEU A 651 4.15 -40.10 38.12
CA LEU A 651 4.42 -40.22 39.55
C LEU A 651 3.14 -40.11 40.40
N THR A 652 2.26 -39.18 40.05
CA THR A 652 0.95 -39.02 40.71
C THR A 652 0.09 -40.27 40.53
N MET A 653 -0.01 -40.78 39.30
CA MET A 653 -0.73 -42.03 39.01
C MET A 653 -0.16 -43.21 39.79
N ALA A 654 1.16 -43.35 39.83
CA ALA A 654 1.83 -44.40 40.60
C ALA A 654 1.53 -44.28 42.10
N GLY A 655 1.55 -43.05 42.65
CA GLY A 655 1.19 -42.77 44.04
C GLY A 655 -0.26 -43.14 44.37
N VAL A 656 -1.21 -42.77 43.50
CA VAL A 656 -2.64 -43.14 43.64
C VAL A 656 -2.82 -44.65 43.57
N ALA A 657 -2.20 -45.32 42.59
CA ALA A 657 -2.28 -46.77 42.43
C ALA A 657 -1.67 -47.50 43.63
N LEU A 658 -0.51 -47.04 44.14
CA LEU A 658 0.11 -47.58 45.35
C LEU A 658 -0.79 -47.40 46.56
N HIS A 659 -1.32 -46.21 46.78
CA HIS A 659 -2.20 -45.92 47.92
C HIS A 659 -3.51 -46.73 47.85
N GLY A 660 -4.16 -46.77 46.69
CA GLY A 660 -5.37 -47.56 46.45
C GLY A 660 -5.11 -49.07 46.59
N GLY A 661 -4.00 -49.55 46.03
CA GLY A 661 -3.55 -50.94 46.16
C GLY A 661 -3.30 -51.33 47.61
N LEU A 662 -2.59 -50.49 48.38
CA LEU A 662 -2.38 -50.70 49.82
C LEU A 662 -3.69 -50.74 50.60
N ARG A 663 -4.69 -49.92 50.25
CA ARG A 663 -6.02 -49.97 50.86
C ARG A 663 -6.75 -51.28 50.58
N VAL A 664 -6.75 -51.75 49.34
CA VAL A 664 -7.34 -53.05 48.97
C VAL A 664 -6.63 -54.19 49.69
N LEU A 665 -5.30 -54.17 49.71
CA LEU A 665 -4.48 -55.21 50.34
C LEU A 665 -4.67 -55.23 51.86
N ALA A 666 -4.84 -54.07 52.50
CA ALA A 666 -5.21 -53.95 53.91
C ALA A 666 -6.64 -54.48 54.17
N ALA A 667 -7.61 -54.18 53.31
CA ALA A 667 -8.98 -54.69 53.43
C ALA A 667 -9.07 -56.22 53.26
N VAL A 668 -8.27 -56.79 52.35
CA VAL A 668 -8.17 -58.24 52.16
C VAL A 668 -7.48 -58.92 53.35
N ARG A 669 -6.43 -58.31 53.90
CA ARG A 669 -5.68 -58.86 55.05
C ARG A 669 -6.43 -58.69 56.39
N ASN A 670 -7.26 -57.66 56.51
CA ASN A 670 -8.10 -57.39 57.67
C ASN A 670 -9.57 -57.41 57.24
N PRO A 671 -10.15 -58.58 56.95
CA PRO A 671 -11.57 -58.67 56.65
C PRO A 671 -12.36 -58.07 57.83
N HIS A 672 -13.29 -57.16 57.52
CA HIS A 672 -14.12 -56.56 58.55
C HIS A 672 -14.77 -57.69 59.38
N PRO A 673 -14.60 -57.70 60.71
CA PRO A 673 -15.28 -58.69 61.53
C PRO A 673 -16.77 -58.57 61.25
N THR A 674 -17.42 -59.67 60.87
CA THR A 674 -18.88 -59.70 60.74
C THR A 674 -19.45 -59.15 62.04
N PRO A 675 -20.10 -57.97 62.03
CA PRO A 675 -20.60 -57.38 63.25
C PRO A 675 -21.62 -58.34 63.85
N ALA A 676 -21.55 -58.55 65.17
CA ALA A 676 -22.57 -59.29 65.89
C ALA A 676 -23.89 -58.52 65.71
N LEU A 677 -24.79 -59.06 64.89
CA LEU A 677 -26.11 -58.46 64.65
C LEU A 677 -26.96 -58.72 65.89
N GLU A 678 -27.12 -57.70 66.74
CA GLU A 678 -28.06 -57.74 67.84
C GLU A 678 -29.45 -57.30 67.33
N LYS A 679 -30.49 -58.06 67.66
CA LYS A 679 -31.87 -57.66 67.34
C LYS A 679 -32.26 -56.49 68.23
N VAL A 680 -32.11 -55.28 67.72
CA VAL A 680 -32.59 -54.07 68.39
C VAL A 680 -34.02 -53.78 67.94
N TYR A 681 -34.94 -53.56 68.89
CA TYR A 681 -36.29 -53.11 68.58
C TYR A 681 -36.23 -51.68 68.02
N MET A 682 -36.48 -51.54 66.73
CA MET A 682 -36.26 -50.32 65.94
C MET A 682 -37.13 -49.12 66.36
N TYR A 683 -38.17 -49.35 67.18
CA TYR A 683 -39.14 -48.34 67.60
C TYR A 683 -38.93 -47.76 68.99
N THR A 684 -37.85 -48.12 69.71
CA THR A 684 -37.56 -47.53 71.04
C THR A 684 -37.47 -46.00 71.03
N ILE A 685 -37.02 -45.41 69.91
CA ILE A 685 -36.96 -43.95 69.73
C ILE A 685 -38.32 -43.36 69.32
N TYR A 686 -39.15 -44.10 68.58
CA TYR A 686 -40.45 -43.61 68.09
C TYR A 686 -41.56 -43.67 69.14
N GLU A 687 -41.48 -44.57 70.12
CA GLU A 687 -42.47 -44.67 71.20
C GLU A 687 -42.42 -43.47 72.17
N ARG A 688 -41.29 -42.74 72.26
CA ARG A 688 -41.16 -41.53 73.11
C ARG A 688 -41.70 -40.24 72.49
N LEU A 689 -42.09 -40.26 71.21
CA LEU A 689 -42.63 -39.08 70.51
C LEU A 689 -44.16 -39.06 70.44
N TRP A 690 -44.83 -40.14 70.86
CA TRP A 690 -46.28 -40.31 70.78
C TRP A 690 -46.97 -40.53 72.14
N HIS A 691 -46.27 -40.27 73.24
CA HIS A 691 -46.80 -40.07 74.60
C HIS A 691 -46.23 -38.77 75.13
#